data_AF-A0A3A0DMJ1-F1
#
_entry.id   AF-A0A3A0DMJ1-F1
#
_cell.length_a   1.000
_cell.length_b   1.000
_cell.length_c   1.000
_cell.angle_alpha   90.00
_cell.angle_beta   90.00
_cell.angle_gamma   90.00
#
_symmetry.space_group_name_H-M   'P 1'
#
loop_
_entity.id
_entity.type
_entity.pdbx_description
1 polymer ?
#
loop_
_entity_poly.entity_id
_entity_poly.type
_entity_poly.pdbx_seq_one_letter_code
_entity_poly.pdbx_strand_id
1 'polypeptide(L)'
;MRLRVPAAAALLAGLLFVLGCGEADRRAPSSAGAENRAAPGRTYAVPPSPDVQYQLQARLIEALPGDVIQLEAGRYALRRQLDVSADNITIRGRGADQTVLTFQGQTAGGHGIEATGDNFVLEGLAIEDAAGNAVKVLGARNVAIRDVRVEWTGPPAASNGAYGLYPVQCENVLLEKCVAIGASDAGLYVGQCRNVVVRSCRAERNVAGIEIENTVDADVYDNVATNNSGGILVFDMPGLQLKAGRNVRVFRNQVKANNHRNFADPGAIVAAVPPGTGVMVMATDHVEVFDNDIRDNCTGSVLIVSYLAIDRRINDSAFDAIPEFISIHDNRIAGGGGDPQGTLAELLKEALGPRFPDILWDGVVKSATEPPPLRLADNAGASYANFNLALLTPENLRAGAYQPDSDAARLSADLAPLAPVALAPHDRPKAASAAADVYRTLPKTLSEFGLFEGPLAKHQPAAGVVLYDLNTQLFSDYAEKRRYIRLPPGTQMQYREQGVLQFPVGTVIAKTFSYPHDMTDPAQGERILETRIELLRDDGWYGVTYLWNDEQTEAHLALGGGEVDVQWVHSDGQPRSVNYQLPNANQCLNCHSQDKAFVPIGPTARNLNRPLPASGHAENQLQHFAAAGMLDGLPAGDAVAALPRFDDPHSGSIAERARAWLDVNCAHCHSPGGTARPSGLDLRWDQTDLAKLGVWKNPVAAGHGSGGRLYDIVPGRPDESILLYRLESEDPSIAMPNVGRRLVHSEGAEVVRSWIAAMPAAQ
;
A
#
# COMPACT_ATOMS: atom_id res chain seq x y z
N MET A 1 19.53 -53.98 -20.08
CA MET A 1 18.72 -54.74 -19.10
C MET A 1 17.25 -54.30 -19.31
N ARG A 2 16.60 -54.76 -20.40
CA ARG A 2 15.38 -55.65 -20.44
C ARG A 2 14.43 -55.40 -19.25
N LEU A 3 13.15 -55.05 -19.37
CA LEU A 3 11.99 -55.50 -20.22
C LEU A 3 10.90 -54.40 -20.13
N ARG A 4 9.79 -54.28 -20.88
CA ARG A 4 9.24 -54.71 -22.20
C ARG A 4 7.90 -53.92 -22.36
N VAL A 5 7.60 -53.46 -23.57
CA VAL A 5 6.31 -52.95 -24.13
C VAL A 5 5.49 -54.21 -24.59
N PRO A 6 4.16 -54.26 -24.96
CA PRO A 6 3.39 -53.24 -25.68
C PRO A 6 1.85 -53.17 -25.57
N ALA A 7 1.31 -52.20 -26.33
CA ALA A 7 -0.08 -51.97 -26.70
C ALA A 7 -0.69 -53.06 -27.61
N ALA A 8 -2.03 -53.11 -27.68
CA ALA A 8 -2.77 -53.72 -28.78
C ALA A 8 -4.10 -52.97 -29.02
N ALA A 9 -4.36 -52.69 -30.29
CA ALA A 9 -5.59 -52.13 -30.83
C ALA A 9 -6.47 -53.26 -31.41
N ALA A 10 -7.80 -53.06 -31.44
CA ALA A 10 -8.67 -53.70 -32.44
C ALA A 10 -9.99 -52.93 -32.60
N LEU A 11 -10.32 -52.67 -33.86
CA LEU A 11 -11.51 -52.02 -34.41
C LEU A 11 -12.20 -53.07 -35.29
N LEU A 12 -13.53 -53.28 -35.18
CA LEU A 12 -14.53 -53.28 -36.28
C LEU A 12 -15.83 -54.06 -35.96
N ALA A 13 -16.94 -53.47 -36.44
CA ALA A 13 -18.19 -54.06 -36.98
C ALA A 13 -19.11 -54.87 -36.03
N GLY A 14 -20.45 -54.76 -36.07
CA GLY A 14 -21.36 -54.05 -36.96
C GLY A 14 -22.84 -54.35 -36.61
N LEU A 15 -23.72 -53.45 -37.11
CA LEU A 15 -25.15 -53.58 -37.47
C LEU A 15 -26.20 -54.26 -36.55
N LEU A 16 -27.17 -53.41 -36.15
CA LEU A 16 -28.65 -53.51 -36.28
C LEU A 16 -29.40 -54.84 -36.07
N PHE A 17 -30.35 -54.86 -35.12
CA PHE A 17 -31.81 -54.90 -35.39
C PHE A 17 -32.66 -54.60 -34.14
N VAL A 18 -33.88 -54.10 -34.40
CA VAL A 18 -34.88 -53.47 -33.52
C VAL A 18 -35.85 -54.47 -32.86
N LEU A 19 -36.46 -54.06 -31.72
CA LEU A 19 -37.75 -54.44 -31.07
C LEU A 19 -37.50 -54.77 -29.57
N GLY A 20 -38.18 -54.27 -28.55
CA GLY A 20 -39.34 -53.40 -28.34
C GLY A 20 -39.86 -53.64 -26.90
N CYS A 21 -40.39 -52.57 -26.27
CA CYS A 21 -41.32 -52.54 -25.12
C CYS A 21 -40.84 -52.69 -23.64
N GLY A 22 -41.19 -51.64 -22.84
CA GLY A 22 -41.45 -51.65 -21.38
C GLY A 22 -40.20 -51.65 -20.49
N GLU A 23 -40.03 -50.88 -19.41
CA GLU A 23 -40.94 -50.16 -18.52
C GLU A 23 -40.08 -49.16 -17.69
N ALA A 24 -40.74 -48.23 -17.00
CA ALA A 24 -40.16 -47.03 -16.42
C ALA A 24 -39.03 -47.23 -15.39
N ASP A 25 -37.98 -46.41 -15.49
CA ASP A 25 -37.22 -46.00 -14.32
C ASP A 25 -36.76 -44.53 -14.45
N ARG A 26 -37.22 -43.69 -13.53
CA ARG A 26 -36.96 -42.24 -13.50
C ARG A 26 -35.53 -42.01 -12.99
N ARG A 27 -34.58 -41.78 -13.90
CA ARG A 27 -33.31 -41.11 -13.55
C ARG A 27 -33.43 -39.61 -13.77
N ALA A 28 -33.26 -38.86 -12.69
CA ALA A 28 -33.11 -37.40 -12.71
C ALA A 28 -31.97 -37.00 -13.65
N PRO A 29 -32.11 -35.90 -14.42
CA PRO A 29 -31.01 -35.41 -15.24
C PRO A 29 -29.90 -34.89 -14.32
N SER A 30 -28.70 -35.44 -14.47
CA SER A 30 -27.49 -34.93 -13.87
C SER A 30 -27.24 -33.50 -14.37
N SER A 31 -27.25 -32.54 -13.45
CA SER A 31 -26.82 -31.16 -13.69
C SER A 31 -25.29 -31.11 -13.85
N ALA A 32 -24.81 -31.42 -15.05
CA ALA A 32 -23.45 -31.10 -15.46
C ALA A 32 -23.48 -29.88 -16.38
N GLY A 33 -22.84 -28.78 -15.94
CA GLY A 33 -22.42 -27.70 -16.83
C GLY A 33 -23.36 -26.50 -16.99
N ALA A 34 -23.90 -25.95 -15.90
CA ALA A 34 -24.21 -24.53 -15.90
C ALA A 34 -22.93 -23.80 -15.47
N GLU A 35 -22.07 -23.44 -16.44
CA GLU A 35 -21.06 -22.41 -16.20
C GLU A 35 -21.79 -21.18 -15.65
N ASN A 36 -21.43 -20.77 -14.45
CA ASN A 36 -22.00 -19.64 -13.73
C ASN A 36 -21.68 -18.34 -14.48
N ARG A 37 -22.41 -18.05 -15.58
CA ARG A 37 -22.23 -16.84 -16.38
C ARG A 37 -22.63 -15.65 -15.51
N ALA A 38 -21.65 -14.81 -15.19
CA ALA A 38 -21.89 -13.50 -14.60
C ALA A 38 -22.94 -12.74 -15.44
N ALA A 39 -23.87 -12.05 -14.77
CA ALA A 39 -24.73 -11.10 -15.46
C ALA A 39 -23.84 -10.06 -16.17
N PRO A 40 -24.23 -9.56 -17.36
CA PRO A 40 -23.45 -8.53 -18.04
C PRO A 40 -23.30 -7.31 -17.13
N GLY A 41 -22.06 -6.87 -16.95
CA GLY A 41 -21.75 -5.67 -16.18
C GLY A 41 -22.55 -4.46 -16.66
N ARG A 42 -22.92 -3.59 -15.73
CA ARG A 42 -23.74 -2.41 -16.00
C ARG A 42 -22.87 -1.17 -16.09
N THR A 43 -23.28 -0.23 -16.93
CA THR A 43 -22.69 1.11 -16.94
C THR A 43 -23.55 2.06 -16.12
N TYR A 44 -22.94 2.68 -15.12
CA TYR A 44 -23.58 3.71 -14.29
C TYR A 44 -23.00 5.07 -14.67
N ALA A 45 -23.83 5.91 -15.29
CA ALA A 45 -23.46 7.29 -15.57
C ALA A 45 -23.59 8.13 -14.30
N VAL A 46 -22.52 8.83 -13.94
CA VAL A 46 -22.45 9.71 -12.77
C VAL A 46 -22.06 11.11 -13.25
N PRO A 47 -22.99 12.08 -13.28
CA PRO A 47 -22.67 13.46 -13.57
C PRO A 47 -22.08 14.18 -12.34
N PRO A 48 -21.41 15.33 -12.52
CA PRO A 48 -21.03 16.18 -11.41
C PRO A 48 -22.26 16.64 -10.61
N SER A 49 -22.17 16.61 -9.29
CA SER A 49 -23.23 17.08 -8.39
C SER A 49 -22.67 17.44 -7.01
N PRO A 50 -23.40 18.20 -6.18
CA PRO A 50 -22.98 18.47 -4.80
C PRO A 50 -22.73 17.21 -3.96
N ASP A 51 -23.52 16.15 -4.19
CA ASP A 51 -23.45 14.89 -3.42
C ASP A 51 -22.56 13.83 -4.07
N VAL A 52 -21.75 14.21 -5.06
CA VAL A 52 -21.06 13.24 -5.92
C VAL A 52 -20.05 12.37 -5.17
N GLN A 53 -19.45 12.89 -4.09
CA GLN A 53 -18.60 12.09 -3.19
C GLN A 53 -19.35 10.87 -2.65
N TYR A 54 -20.55 11.08 -2.09
CA TYR A 54 -21.37 10.00 -1.52
C TYR A 54 -21.85 9.04 -2.61
N GLN A 55 -22.31 9.58 -3.75
CA GLN A 55 -22.77 8.78 -4.88
C GLN A 55 -21.67 7.85 -5.40
N LEU A 56 -20.46 8.36 -5.62
CA LEU A 56 -19.34 7.54 -6.10
C LEU A 56 -18.94 6.45 -5.09
N GLN A 57 -18.85 6.78 -3.81
CA GLN A 57 -18.52 5.81 -2.78
C GLN A 57 -19.57 4.70 -2.67
N ALA A 58 -20.86 5.06 -2.64
CA ALA A 58 -21.93 4.07 -2.61
C ALA A 58 -21.90 3.17 -3.86
N ARG A 59 -21.66 3.76 -5.04
CA ARG A 59 -21.55 3.00 -6.30
C ARG A 59 -20.37 2.04 -6.30
N LEU A 60 -19.21 2.46 -5.80
CA LEU A 60 -18.01 1.63 -5.71
C LEU A 60 -18.18 0.45 -4.73
N ILE A 61 -18.97 0.62 -3.68
CA ILE A 61 -19.26 -0.44 -2.70
C ILE A 61 -20.27 -1.44 -3.25
N GLU A 62 -21.26 -0.97 -4.01
CA GLU A 62 -22.30 -1.81 -4.61
C GLU A 62 -21.88 -2.46 -5.94
N ALA A 63 -20.73 -2.06 -6.48
CA ALA A 63 -20.25 -2.45 -7.80
C ALA A 63 -20.03 -3.96 -7.89
N LEU A 64 -20.44 -4.53 -9.01
CA LEU A 64 -20.21 -5.93 -9.36
C LEU A 64 -19.07 -6.07 -10.36
N PRO A 65 -18.38 -7.22 -10.39
CA PRO A 65 -17.43 -7.54 -11.45
C PRO A 65 -18.02 -7.29 -12.84
N GLY A 66 -17.32 -6.49 -13.63
CA GLY A 66 -17.72 -6.06 -14.98
C GLY A 66 -18.43 -4.71 -15.04
N ASP A 67 -18.81 -4.12 -13.90
CA ASP A 67 -19.44 -2.81 -13.87
C ASP A 67 -18.49 -1.70 -14.33
N VAL A 68 -19.07 -0.71 -15.00
CA VAL A 68 -18.40 0.50 -15.48
C VAL A 68 -19.01 1.70 -14.76
N ILE A 69 -18.19 2.41 -13.99
CA ILE A 69 -18.55 3.70 -13.38
C ILE A 69 -18.13 4.78 -14.36
N GLN A 70 -19.08 5.24 -15.16
CA GLN A 70 -18.87 6.29 -16.17
C GLN A 70 -19.08 7.65 -15.52
N LEU A 71 -18.00 8.38 -15.31
CA LEU A 71 -18.03 9.80 -15.01
C LEU A 71 -18.33 10.58 -16.28
N GLU A 72 -19.35 11.43 -16.24
CA GLU A 72 -19.63 12.34 -17.35
C GLU A 72 -18.63 13.50 -17.37
N ALA A 73 -18.62 14.27 -18.46
CA ALA A 73 -17.77 15.46 -18.56
C ALA A 73 -18.11 16.46 -17.45
N GLY A 74 -17.08 17.04 -16.83
CA GLY A 74 -17.18 18.02 -15.77
C GLY A 74 -16.14 17.84 -14.68
N ARG A 75 -16.22 18.70 -13.67
CA ARG A 75 -15.30 18.73 -12.53
C ARG A 75 -16.02 18.25 -11.26
N TYR A 76 -15.39 17.32 -10.56
CA TYR A 76 -15.91 16.65 -9.37
C TYR A 76 -15.07 17.08 -8.16
N ALA A 77 -15.68 17.80 -7.23
CA ALA A 77 -15.00 18.20 -6.00
C ALA A 77 -15.13 17.09 -4.96
N LEU A 78 -14.00 16.46 -4.63
CA LEU A 78 -13.91 15.37 -3.67
C LEU A 78 -13.06 15.82 -2.48
N ARG A 79 -13.45 15.42 -1.29
CA ARG A 79 -12.72 15.72 -0.04
C ARG A 79 -12.18 14.47 0.63
N ARG A 80 -12.53 13.29 0.12
CA ARG A 80 -12.16 12.00 0.69
C ARG A 80 -11.73 11.03 -0.42
N GLN A 81 -10.75 10.21 -0.09
CA GLN A 81 -10.26 9.10 -0.92
C GLN A 81 -11.41 8.21 -1.44
N LEU A 82 -11.25 7.70 -2.66
CA LEU A 82 -12.12 6.68 -3.25
C LEU A 82 -11.44 5.31 -3.17
N ASP A 83 -12.07 4.35 -2.50
CA ASP A 83 -11.55 3.00 -2.28
C ASP A 83 -12.26 1.98 -3.20
N VAL A 84 -11.49 1.26 -4.00
CA VAL A 84 -11.95 0.29 -5.02
C VAL A 84 -11.46 -1.11 -4.70
N SER A 85 -12.31 -1.93 -4.07
CA SER A 85 -11.97 -3.29 -3.64
C SER A 85 -12.48 -4.39 -4.57
N ALA A 86 -13.51 -4.11 -5.36
CA ALA A 86 -14.12 -5.09 -6.24
C ALA A 86 -13.24 -5.40 -7.47
N ASP A 87 -13.19 -6.68 -7.84
CA ASP A 87 -12.52 -7.13 -9.06
C ASP A 87 -13.30 -6.69 -10.31
N ASN A 88 -12.62 -6.61 -11.45
CA ASN A 88 -13.19 -6.32 -12.77
C ASN A 88 -13.98 -4.99 -12.83
N ILE A 89 -13.58 -3.98 -12.06
CA ILE A 89 -14.19 -2.65 -12.11
C ILE A 89 -13.48 -1.76 -13.12
N THR A 90 -14.28 -1.04 -13.91
CA THR A 90 -13.79 0.06 -14.75
C THR A 90 -14.30 1.40 -14.22
N ILE A 91 -13.40 2.36 -13.98
CA ILE A 91 -13.74 3.77 -13.80
C ILE A 91 -13.34 4.50 -15.08
N ARG A 92 -14.31 5.14 -15.73
CA ARG A 92 -14.14 5.75 -17.05
C ARG A 92 -14.64 7.19 -17.04
N GLY A 93 -13.86 8.14 -17.52
CA GLY A 93 -14.32 9.49 -17.84
C GLY A 93 -14.61 9.70 -19.33
N ARG A 94 -14.78 10.95 -19.74
CA ARG A 94 -14.99 11.36 -21.14
C ARG A 94 -13.70 11.82 -21.84
N GLY A 95 -12.56 11.70 -21.17
CA GLY A 95 -11.24 12.15 -21.59
C GLY A 95 -10.57 12.95 -20.46
N ALA A 96 -9.24 12.88 -20.35
CA ALA A 96 -8.51 13.53 -19.26
C ALA A 96 -8.68 15.06 -19.21
N ASP A 97 -9.02 15.70 -20.33
CA ASP A 97 -9.31 17.14 -20.41
C ASP A 97 -10.79 17.46 -20.15
N GLN A 98 -11.67 16.45 -20.13
CA GLN A 98 -13.13 16.64 -20.03
C GLN A 98 -13.68 16.21 -18.67
N THR A 99 -13.08 15.24 -18.01
CA THR A 99 -13.51 14.71 -16.72
C THR A 99 -12.39 14.90 -15.71
N VAL A 100 -12.62 15.72 -14.68
CA VAL A 100 -11.59 16.06 -13.68
C VAL A 100 -12.10 15.78 -12.26
N LEU A 101 -11.42 14.90 -11.54
CA LEU A 101 -11.59 14.70 -10.10
C LEU A 101 -10.59 15.61 -9.37
N THR A 102 -11.06 16.60 -8.62
CA THR A 102 -10.19 17.44 -7.79
C THR A 102 -10.32 17.07 -6.32
N PHE A 103 -9.18 16.91 -5.66
CA PHE A 103 -9.04 16.61 -4.24
C PHE A 103 -8.54 17.81 -3.43
N GLN A 104 -8.61 19.01 -4.02
CA GLN A 104 -8.26 20.24 -3.32
C GLN A 104 -9.00 20.37 -1.98
N GLY A 105 -8.24 20.47 -0.88
CA GLY A 105 -8.79 20.51 0.48
C GLY A 105 -9.25 19.15 1.01
N GLN A 106 -8.72 18.05 0.48
CA GLN A 106 -8.93 16.70 0.97
C GLN A 106 -8.70 16.65 2.49
N THR A 107 -9.68 16.10 3.19
CA THR A 107 -9.68 16.00 4.64
C THR A 107 -9.43 14.57 5.10
N ALA A 108 -9.73 13.54 4.31
CA ALA A 108 -9.51 12.15 4.72
C ALA A 108 -8.91 11.27 3.62
N GLY A 109 -8.12 10.28 4.05
CA GLY A 109 -7.35 9.40 3.17
C GLY A 109 -6.07 10.06 2.65
N GLY A 110 -5.09 9.22 2.32
CA GLY A 110 -3.78 9.66 1.83
C GLY A 110 -3.68 9.69 0.30
N HIS A 111 -4.73 9.25 -0.40
CA HIS A 111 -4.74 9.10 -1.85
C HIS A 111 -5.98 9.72 -2.49
N GLY A 112 -5.93 10.02 -3.79
CA GLY A 112 -7.13 10.31 -4.57
C GLY A 112 -7.98 9.05 -4.76
N ILE A 113 -7.37 8.04 -5.38
CA ILE A 113 -7.97 6.71 -5.58
C ILE A 113 -7.01 5.64 -5.01
N GLU A 114 -7.54 4.70 -4.23
CA GLU A 114 -6.86 3.47 -3.84
C GLU A 114 -7.63 2.25 -4.35
N ALA A 115 -6.98 1.40 -5.14
CA ALA A 115 -7.56 0.18 -5.70
C ALA A 115 -6.79 -1.07 -5.29
N THR A 116 -7.50 -2.15 -5.00
CA THR A 116 -6.92 -3.45 -4.60
C THR A 116 -7.47 -4.64 -5.38
N GLY A 117 -8.61 -4.48 -6.06
CA GLY A 117 -9.25 -5.52 -6.87
C GLY A 117 -8.47 -5.84 -8.15
N ASP A 118 -8.48 -7.11 -8.54
CA ASP A 118 -7.89 -7.59 -9.79
C ASP A 118 -8.69 -7.08 -11.00
N ASN A 119 -8.07 -7.01 -12.18
CA ASN A 119 -8.69 -6.59 -13.44
C ASN A 119 -9.22 -5.15 -13.41
N PHE A 120 -8.62 -4.29 -12.59
CA PHE A 120 -8.98 -2.88 -12.47
C PHE A 120 -8.60 -2.08 -13.72
N VAL A 121 -9.53 -1.25 -14.19
CA VAL A 121 -9.32 -0.33 -15.31
C VAL A 121 -9.65 1.09 -14.89
N LEU A 122 -8.72 2.02 -15.12
CA LEU A 122 -8.93 3.46 -14.97
C LEU A 122 -8.66 4.15 -16.31
N GLU A 123 -9.64 4.87 -16.85
CA GLU A 123 -9.46 5.49 -18.17
C GLU A 123 -10.15 6.83 -18.40
N GLY A 124 -9.51 7.70 -19.20
CA GLY A 124 -10.12 8.89 -19.76
C GLY A 124 -10.53 9.95 -18.74
N LEU A 125 -9.71 10.24 -17.73
CA LEU A 125 -10.01 11.25 -16.71
C LEU A 125 -8.73 11.86 -16.12
N ALA A 126 -8.89 12.99 -15.43
CA ALA A 126 -7.83 13.61 -14.65
C ALA A 126 -8.09 13.52 -13.14
N ILE A 127 -7.00 13.44 -12.38
CA ILE A 127 -6.97 13.56 -10.92
C ILE A 127 -6.06 14.74 -10.57
N GLU A 128 -6.59 15.69 -9.81
CA GLU A 128 -5.87 16.90 -9.42
C GLU A 128 -5.80 17.06 -7.90
N ASP A 129 -4.65 17.54 -7.43
CA ASP A 129 -4.44 18.07 -6.08
C ASP A 129 -4.81 17.11 -4.94
N ALA A 130 -4.50 15.81 -5.11
CA ALA A 130 -4.56 14.84 -4.03
C ALA A 130 -3.55 15.18 -2.92
N ALA A 131 -3.92 14.96 -1.65
CA ALA A 131 -3.07 15.30 -0.51
C ALA A 131 -1.77 14.46 -0.48
N GLY A 132 -1.87 13.17 -0.81
CA GLY A 132 -0.74 12.29 -1.09
C GLY A 132 -0.83 11.76 -2.51
N ASN A 133 -0.73 10.45 -2.72
CA ASN A 133 -0.67 9.88 -4.09
C ASN A 133 -1.98 10.12 -4.87
N ALA A 134 -1.89 10.37 -6.18
CA ALA A 134 -3.10 10.56 -6.98
C ALA A 134 -3.86 9.23 -7.18
N VAL A 135 -3.18 8.18 -7.66
CA VAL A 135 -3.77 6.84 -7.85
C VAL A 135 -2.82 5.76 -7.35
N LYS A 136 -3.22 5.04 -6.30
CA LYS A 136 -2.52 3.85 -5.78
C LYS A 136 -3.26 2.59 -6.19
N VAL A 137 -2.54 1.63 -6.75
CA VAL A 137 -3.07 0.27 -6.99
C VAL A 137 -2.17 -0.72 -6.27
N LEU A 138 -2.73 -1.47 -5.33
CA LEU A 138 -1.96 -2.31 -4.40
C LEU A 138 -2.31 -3.79 -4.57
N GLY A 139 -1.34 -4.62 -4.95
CA GLY A 139 -1.50 -6.07 -4.91
C GLY A 139 -2.44 -6.68 -5.96
N ALA A 140 -2.84 -5.90 -6.97
CA ALA A 140 -3.81 -6.33 -7.98
C ALA A 140 -3.11 -6.99 -9.17
N ARG A 141 -3.80 -7.95 -9.79
CA ARG A 141 -3.41 -8.52 -11.10
C ARG A 141 -4.22 -7.87 -12.22
N ASN A 142 -3.64 -7.75 -13.43
CA ASN A 142 -4.30 -7.24 -14.64
C ASN A 142 -4.75 -5.78 -14.45
N VAL A 143 -3.81 -4.88 -14.22
CA VAL A 143 -4.10 -3.46 -13.98
C VAL A 143 -3.90 -2.69 -15.28
N ALA A 144 -4.90 -1.94 -15.72
CA ALA A 144 -4.77 -1.05 -16.88
C ALA A 144 -5.17 0.39 -16.52
N ILE A 145 -4.22 1.32 -16.67
CA ILE A 145 -4.47 2.75 -16.54
C ILE A 145 -4.13 3.39 -17.88
N ARG A 146 -5.12 4.05 -18.49
CA ARG A 146 -4.94 4.62 -19.84
C ARG A 146 -5.62 5.96 -20.06
N ASP A 147 -4.95 6.87 -20.77
CA ASP A 147 -5.49 8.23 -20.99
C ASP A 147 -5.90 8.90 -19.67
N VAL A 148 -5.01 8.81 -18.66
CA VAL A 148 -5.20 9.41 -17.34
C VAL A 148 -4.16 10.49 -17.10
N ARG A 149 -4.62 11.67 -16.68
CA ARG A 149 -3.75 12.77 -16.24
C ARG A 149 -3.76 12.85 -14.70
N VAL A 150 -2.59 12.93 -14.10
CA VAL A 150 -2.43 13.25 -12.68
C VAL A 150 -1.60 14.53 -12.55
N GLU A 151 -2.08 15.50 -11.78
CA GLU A 151 -1.43 16.80 -11.67
C GLU A 151 -1.60 17.43 -10.28
N TRP A 152 -0.51 17.95 -9.74
CA TRP A 152 -0.56 19.00 -8.71
C TRP A 152 -0.48 20.34 -9.42
N THR A 153 -1.59 21.08 -9.39
CA THR A 153 -1.81 22.24 -10.28
C THR A 153 -1.02 23.47 -9.86
N GLY A 154 -0.50 23.47 -8.62
CA GLY A 154 0.42 24.47 -8.11
C GLY A 154 1.86 24.33 -8.62
N PRO A 155 2.78 25.21 -8.18
CA PRO A 155 4.20 25.04 -8.47
C PRO A 155 4.74 23.73 -7.87
N PRO A 156 5.72 23.06 -8.50
CA PRO A 156 6.36 21.89 -7.93
C PRO A 156 6.96 22.17 -6.55
N ALA A 157 6.50 21.43 -5.54
CA ALA A 157 6.82 21.62 -4.14
C ALA A 157 6.89 20.28 -3.39
N ALA A 158 7.70 20.22 -2.33
CA ALA A 158 7.84 19.03 -1.49
C ALA A 158 6.52 18.61 -0.82
N SER A 159 5.60 19.55 -0.63
CA SER A 159 4.25 19.31 -0.09
C SER A 159 3.28 18.70 -1.09
N ASN A 160 3.64 18.60 -2.38
CA ASN A 160 2.84 17.87 -3.35
C ASN A 160 2.87 16.38 -3.00
N GLY A 161 1.87 15.63 -3.46
CA GLY A 161 1.84 14.19 -3.27
C GLY A 161 3.05 13.50 -3.91
N ALA A 162 3.48 12.41 -3.28
CA ALA A 162 4.69 11.69 -3.65
C ALA A 162 4.56 11.08 -5.05
N TYR A 163 3.53 10.25 -5.26
CA TYR A 163 3.39 9.49 -6.49
C TYR A 163 2.14 9.88 -7.28
N GLY A 164 2.31 10.11 -8.59
CA GLY A 164 1.19 10.32 -9.51
C GLY A 164 0.40 9.03 -9.73
N LEU A 165 0.88 8.17 -10.63
CA LEU A 165 0.37 6.80 -10.77
C LEU A 165 1.29 5.85 -10.02
N TYR A 166 0.71 5.04 -9.12
CA TYR A 166 1.44 4.21 -8.15
C TYR A 166 0.89 2.77 -8.08
N PRO A 167 0.96 1.97 -9.16
CA PRO A 167 0.89 0.51 -9.05
C PRO A 167 2.07 -0.04 -8.26
N VAL A 168 1.77 -0.77 -7.19
CA VAL A 168 2.76 -1.37 -6.31
C VAL A 168 2.38 -2.81 -5.95
N GLN A 169 3.33 -3.72 -6.00
CA GLN A 169 3.11 -5.16 -5.82
C GLN A 169 2.03 -5.75 -6.75
N CYS A 170 1.91 -5.21 -7.95
CA CYS A 170 0.94 -5.64 -8.95
C CYS A 170 1.57 -6.60 -9.97
N GLU A 171 0.72 -7.35 -10.67
CA GLU A 171 1.12 -8.24 -11.75
C GLU A 171 0.36 -7.90 -13.03
N ASN A 172 1.02 -7.95 -14.19
CA ASN A 172 0.42 -7.68 -15.49
C ASN A 172 -0.15 -6.25 -15.56
N VAL A 173 0.75 -5.26 -15.57
CA VAL A 173 0.42 -3.84 -15.43
C VAL A 173 0.64 -3.10 -16.76
N LEU A 174 -0.36 -2.34 -17.18
CA LEU A 174 -0.29 -1.42 -18.33
C LEU A 174 -0.52 0.03 -17.87
N LEU A 175 0.49 0.88 -18.09
CA LEU A 175 0.32 2.33 -18.11
C LEU A 175 0.45 2.81 -19.56
N GLU A 176 -0.60 3.40 -20.12
CA GLU A 176 -0.63 3.81 -21.53
C GLU A 176 -1.20 5.21 -21.72
N LYS A 177 -0.49 6.09 -22.44
CA LYS A 177 -0.98 7.46 -22.73
C LYS A 177 -1.33 8.25 -21.48
N CYS A 178 -0.65 7.98 -20.37
CA CYS A 178 -0.84 8.71 -19.12
C CYS A 178 0.05 9.95 -19.08
N VAL A 179 -0.40 10.95 -18.33
CA VAL A 179 0.35 12.19 -18.08
C VAL A 179 0.50 12.38 -16.58
N ALA A 180 1.73 12.64 -16.11
CA ALA A 180 1.99 12.90 -14.69
C ALA A 180 2.81 14.18 -14.49
N ILE A 181 2.31 15.08 -13.65
CA ILE A 181 2.84 16.43 -13.51
C ILE A 181 2.94 16.87 -12.05
N GLY A 182 4.14 17.29 -11.62
CA GLY A 182 4.34 17.97 -10.34
C GLY A 182 4.44 17.06 -9.11
N ALA A 183 4.66 15.76 -9.26
CA ALA A 183 4.85 14.82 -8.16
C ALA A 183 6.15 15.11 -7.39
N SER A 184 6.11 15.08 -6.06
CA SER A 184 7.28 15.32 -5.20
C SER A 184 8.24 14.15 -5.10
N ASP A 185 7.82 12.98 -5.59
CA ASP A 185 8.66 11.81 -5.79
C ASP A 185 8.60 11.43 -7.28
N ALA A 186 7.87 10.38 -7.67
CA ALA A 186 7.75 9.96 -9.06
C ALA A 186 6.39 10.30 -9.70
N GLY A 187 6.42 10.82 -10.93
CA GLY A 187 5.22 11.05 -11.72
C GLY A 187 4.52 9.74 -12.09
N LEU A 188 5.26 8.85 -12.76
CA LEU A 188 4.82 7.50 -13.13
C LEU A 188 5.69 6.49 -12.39
N TYR A 189 5.15 5.88 -11.34
CA TYR A 189 5.88 4.92 -10.52
C TYR A 189 5.35 3.51 -10.76
N VAL A 190 6.24 2.53 -10.88
CA VAL A 190 5.88 1.11 -10.80
C VAL A 190 6.85 0.41 -9.85
N GLY A 191 6.34 -0.12 -8.74
CA GLY A 191 7.18 -0.66 -7.67
C GLY A 191 6.84 -2.09 -7.28
N GLN A 192 7.84 -2.91 -7.04
CA GLN A 192 7.67 -4.30 -6.60
C GLN A 192 6.72 -5.12 -7.51
N CYS A 193 6.62 -4.78 -8.81
CA CYS A 193 5.66 -5.37 -9.74
C CYS A 193 6.27 -6.49 -10.58
N ARG A 194 5.40 -7.19 -11.34
CA ARG A 194 5.79 -8.20 -12.34
C ARG A 194 5.05 -7.98 -13.66
N ASN A 195 5.74 -8.18 -14.79
CA ASN A 195 5.17 -8.04 -16.13
C ASN A 195 4.53 -6.67 -16.36
N VAL A 196 5.36 -5.67 -16.64
CA VAL A 196 4.96 -4.27 -16.69
C VAL A 196 5.20 -3.69 -18.09
N VAL A 197 4.24 -2.90 -18.58
CA VAL A 197 4.41 -2.05 -19.77
C VAL A 197 4.04 -0.61 -19.41
N VAL A 198 4.98 0.31 -19.59
CA VAL A 198 4.78 1.77 -19.52
C VAL A 198 5.05 2.35 -20.89
N ARG A 199 4.01 2.81 -21.58
CA ARG A 199 4.15 3.29 -22.97
C ARG A 199 3.37 4.52 -23.36
N SER A 200 3.94 5.30 -24.28
CA SER A 200 3.29 6.49 -24.84
C SER A 200 2.87 7.52 -23.78
N CYS A 201 3.51 7.51 -22.61
CA CYS A 201 3.21 8.40 -21.50
C CYS A 201 4.07 9.66 -21.53
N ARG A 202 3.64 10.68 -20.77
CA ARG A 202 4.40 11.92 -20.53
C ARG A 202 4.58 12.16 -19.03
N ALA A 203 5.82 12.30 -18.60
CA ALA A 203 6.15 12.73 -17.23
C ALA A 203 6.93 14.04 -17.27
N GLU A 204 6.42 15.07 -16.59
CA GLU A 204 7.06 16.39 -16.55
C GLU A 204 6.95 17.09 -15.20
N ARG A 205 7.96 17.91 -14.86
CA ARG A 205 8.00 18.71 -13.63
C ARG A 205 7.90 17.89 -12.33
N ASN A 206 8.24 16.60 -12.38
CA ASN A 206 8.34 15.73 -11.21
C ASN A 206 9.79 15.69 -10.70
N VAL A 207 10.04 15.08 -9.54
CA VAL A 207 11.41 14.74 -9.14
C VAL A 207 11.91 13.61 -10.04
N ALA A 208 11.29 12.43 -9.97
CA ALA A 208 11.49 11.37 -10.94
C ALA A 208 10.36 11.40 -11.99
N GLY A 209 10.70 11.40 -13.27
CA GLY A 209 9.70 11.33 -14.33
C GLY A 209 8.99 9.98 -14.33
N ILE A 210 9.75 8.93 -14.64
CA ILE A 210 9.31 7.53 -14.62
C ILE A 210 10.23 6.75 -13.70
N GLU A 211 9.66 5.97 -12.79
CA GLU A 211 10.40 5.14 -11.84
C GLU A 211 9.96 3.68 -11.93
N ILE A 212 10.93 2.78 -12.08
CA ILE A 212 10.77 1.33 -12.04
C ILE A 212 11.57 0.81 -10.85
N GLU A 213 10.87 0.50 -9.76
CA GLU A 213 11.44 0.16 -8.47
C GLU A 213 11.24 -1.33 -8.17
N ASN A 214 12.31 -2.07 -7.86
CA ASN A 214 12.26 -3.49 -7.45
C ASN A 214 11.37 -4.37 -8.33
N THR A 215 11.30 -4.10 -9.64
CA THR A 215 10.29 -4.69 -10.54
C THR A 215 10.93 -5.73 -11.44
N VAL A 216 10.20 -6.82 -11.70
CA VAL A 216 10.66 -7.93 -12.55
C VAL A 216 9.89 -7.92 -13.88
N ASP A 217 10.63 -7.93 -14.99
CA ASP A 217 10.10 -7.90 -16.35
C ASP A 217 9.30 -6.63 -16.65
N ALA A 218 9.99 -5.58 -17.13
CA ALA A 218 9.37 -4.28 -17.44
C ALA A 218 9.83 -3.70 -18.79
N ASP A 219 8.86 -3.24 -19.58
CA ASP A 219 9.05 -2.51 -20.84
C ASP A 219 8.65 -1.05 -20.66
N VAL A 220 9.60 -0.13 -20.80
CA VAL A 220 9.39 1.33 -20.71
C VAL A 220 9.73 1.96 -22.06
N TYR A 221 8.72 2.30 -22.86
CA TYR A 221 8.97 2.74 -24.23
C TYR A 221 8.02 3.77 -24.85
N ASP A 222 8.50 4.46 -25.88
CA ASP A 222 7.75 5.51 -26.59
C ASP A 222 7.25 6.62 -25.64
N ASN A 223 7.90 6.84 -24.49
CA ASN A 223 7.52 7.84 -23.51
C ASN A 223 8.28 9.16 -23.70
N VAL A 224 7.76 10.23 -23.09
CA VAL A 224 8.44 11.53 -22.96
C VAL A 224 8.67 11.84 -21.50
N ALA A 225 9.93 11.84 -21.07
CA ALA A 225 10.35 12.32 -19.75
C ALA A 225 11.09 13.65 -19.93
N THR A 226 10.46 14.76 -19.52
CA THR A 226 11.00 16.10 -19.77
C THR A 226 10.85 17.03 -18.57
N ASN A 227 11.85 17.87 -18.33
CA ASN A 227 11.77 18.88 -17.26
C ASN A 227 11.43 18.28 -15.88
N ASN A 228 11.90 17.07 -15.59
CA ASN A 228 11.94 16.49 -14.25
C ASN A 228 13.32 16.77 -13.60
N SER A 229 13.58 16.31 -12.38
CA SER A 229 14.96 16.29 -11.85
C SER A 229 15.76 15.09 -12.38
N GLY A 230 15.13 13.93 -12.41
CA GLY A 230 15.58 12.72 -13.10
C GLY A 230 14.55 12.26 -14.12
N GLY A 231 14.99 11.85 -15.31
CA GLY A 231 14.10 11.43 -16.40
C GLY A 231 13.46 10.06 -16.16
N ILE A 232 14.24 9.00 -16.33
CA ILE A 232 13.79 7.60 -16.12
C ILE A 232 14.76 6.93 -15.13
N LEU A 233 14.23 6.46 -14.01
CA LEU A 233 15.00 5.81 -12.95
C LEU A 233 14.60 4.34 -12.86
N VAL A 234 15.58 3.45 -12.92
CA VAL A 234 15.43 2.01 -12.72
C VAL A 234 16.28 1.65 -11.53
N PHE A 235 15.68 1.36 -10.37
CA PHE A 235 16.48 1.04 -9.20
C PHE A 235 15.86 0.06 -8.22
N ASP A 236 16.74 -0.57 -7.43
CA ASP A 236 16.34 -1.46 -6.35
C ASP A 236 16.65 -0.87 -4.96
N MET A 237 15.77 -1.19 -4.01
CA MET A 237 15.76 -0.70 -2.64
C MET A 237 15.82 -1.86 -1.62
N PRO A 238 16.60 -1.72 -0.53
CA PRO A 238 16.64 -2.70 0.56
C PRO A 238 15.37 -2.68 1.42
N GLY A 239 15.15 -3.73 2.19
CA GLY A 239 14.15 -3.78 3.25
C GLY A 239 12.72 -4.05 2.76
N LEU A 240 12.57 -4.51 1.51
CA LEU A 240 11.28 -4.74 0.85
C LEU A 240 10.92 -6.21 0.69
N GLN A 241 9.67 -6.48 0.27
CA GLN A 241 9.20 -7.84 0.01
C GLN A 241 9.81 -8.40 -1.29
N LEU A 242 9.76 -7.62 -2.37
CA LEU A 242 10.50 -7.90 -3.59
C LEU A 242 11.78 -7.06 -3.56
N LYS A 243 12.95 -7.72 -3.51
CA LYS A 243 14.26 -7.07 -3.31
C LYS A 243 15.16 -7.03 -4.54
N ALA A 244 14.81 -7.82 -5.56
CA ALA A 244 15.65 -8.06 -6.72
C ALA A 244 14.82 -7.92 -7.99
N GLY A 245 14.67 -6.67 -8.41
CA GLY A 245 14.21 -6.28 -9.73
C GLY A 245 15.18 -6.79 -10.80
N ARG A 246 14.65 -7.06 -11.99
CA ARG A 246 15.45 -7.54 -13.13
C ARG A 246 14.67 -7.45 -14.44
N ASN A 247 15.38 -7.60 -15.55
CA ASN A 247 14.83 -7.69 -16.91
C ASN A 247 14.03 -6.43 -17.28
N VAL A 248 14.68 -5.27 -17.17
CA VAL A 248 14.06 -3.98 -17.48
C VAL A 248 14.59 -3.46 -18.81
N ARG A 249 13.69 -3.15 -19.75
CA ARG A 249 14.02 -2.60 -21.06
C ARG A 249 13.51 -1.18 -21.18
N VAL A 250 14.41 -0.22 -21.40
CA VAL A 250 14.12 1.20 -21.57
C VAL A 250 14.46 1.58 -22.99
N PHE A 251 13.45 1.81 -23.85
CA PHE A 251 13.70 2.03 -25.28
C PHE A 251 12.77 2.98 -26.00
N ARG A 252 13.24 3.63 -27.06
CA ARG A 252 12.46 4.61 -27.86
C ARG A 252 11.84 5.75 -27.05
N ASN A 253 12.41 6.09 -25.91
CA ASN A 253 11.96 7.22 -25.11
C ASN A 253 12.62 8.52 -25.57
N GLN A 254 11.93 9.64 -25.35
CA GLN A 254 12.50 10.98 -25.39
C GLN A 254 12.79 11.43 -23.95
N VAL A 255 14.05 11.41 -23.55
CA VAL A 255 14.52 11.78 -22.21
C VAL A 255 15.31 13.07 -22.30
N LYS A 256 14.61 14.21 -22.17
CA LYS A 256 15.17 15.51 -22.55
C LYS A 256 15.03 16.59 -21.49
N ALA A 257 16.08 17.38 -21.30
CA ALA A 257 16.06 18.57 -20.45
C ALA A 257 15.46 18.31 -19.07
N ASN A 258 15.79 17.19 -18.43
CA ASN A 258 15.37 16.89 -17.06
C ASN A 258 16.25 17.66 -16.06
N ASN A 259 16.15 18.99 -16.11
CA ASN A 259 16.98 19.94 -15.34
C ASN A 259 16.17 20.68 -14.27
N HIS A 260 14.97 20.20 -13.96
CA HIS A 260 14.16 20.82 -12.92
C HIS A 260 14.83 20.61 -11.56
N ARG A 261 14.81 21.64 -10.70
CA ARG A 261 15.33 21.52 -9.33
C ARG A 261 14.74 20.30 -8.64
N ASN A 262 15.53 19.56 -7.86
CA ASN A 262 15.00 18.51 -7.01
C ASN A 262 14.25 19.16 -5.84
N PHE A 263 13.01 18.71 -5.63
CA PHE A 263 12.11 19.23 -4.59
C PHE A 263 11.51 18.11 -3.74
N ALA A 264 12.11 16.92 -3.76
CA ALA A 264 11.70 15.82 -2.90
C ALA A 264 11.94 16.18 -1.42
N ASP A 265 11.18 15.52 -0.55
CA ASP A 265 11.47 15.53 0.88
C ASP A 265 12.87 14.93 1.12
N PRO A 266 13.75 15.55 1.95
CA PRO A 266 15.10 15.05 2.20
C PRO A 266 15.18 13.61 2.71
N GLY A 267 14.11 13.10 3.34
CA GLY A 267 14.02 11.70 3.77
C GLY A 267 13.89 10.71 2.61
N ALA A 268 13.23 11.11 1.52
CA ALA A 268 13.02 10.27 0.35
C ALA A 268 14.34 9.90 -0.33
N ILE A 269 14.39 8.74 -0.98
CA ILE A 269 15.60 8.28 -1.68
C ILE A 269 15.87 9.13 -2.91
N VAL A 270 14.81 9.50 -3.64
CA VAL A 270 14.92 10.35 -4.83
C VAL A 270 15.44 11.75 -4.54
N ALA A 271 15.50 12.20 -3.28
CA ALA A 271 16.17 13.45 -2.91
C ALA A 271 17.68 13.42 -3.20
N ALA A 272 18.28 12.24 -3.29
CA ALA A 272 19.67 12.06 -3.68
C ALA A 272 19.88 12.16 -5.21
N VAL A 273 18.81 12.14 -6.02
CA VAL A 273 18.90 12.19 -7.48
C VAL A 273 19.34 13.59 -7.91
N PRO A 274 20.50 13.73 -8.57
CA PRO A 274 20.93 15.01 -9.09
C PRO A 274 19.96 15.55 -10.14
N PRO A 275 19.52 16.81 -10.04
CA PRO A 275 18.90 17.51 -11.17
C PRO A 275 19.78 17.37 -12.42
N GLY A 276 19.20 17.15 -13.58
CA GLY A 276 19.96 16.93 -14.82
C GLY A 276 20.31 15.48 -15.09
N THR A 277 19.64 14.54 -14.42
CA THR A 277 19.83 13.10 -14.68
C THR A 277 18.89 12.64 -15.78
N GLY A 278 19.44 12.07 -16.86
CA GLY A 278 18.66 11.49 -17.95
C GLY A 278 18.05 10.14 -17.56
N VAL A 279 18.84 9.07 -17.69
CA VAL A 279 18.51 7.72 -17.23
C VAL A 279 19.43 7.33 -16.09
N MET A 280 18.90 6.71 -15.04
CA MET A 280 19.71 6.15 -13.95
C MET A 280 19.35 4.69 -13.72
N VAL A 281 20.37 3.84 -13.66
CA VAL A 281 20.28 2.45 -13.23
C VAL A 281 20.99 2.34 -11.88
N MET A 282 20.25 2.00 -10.81
CA MET A 282 20.83 1.85 -9.48
C MET A 282 20.49 0.50 -8.86
N ALA A 283 21.50 -0.33 -8.58
CA ALA A 283 21.37 -1.65 -7.95
C ALA A 283 20.51 -2.71 -8.69
N THR A 284 19.70 -2.35 -9.69
CA THR A 284 18.91 -3.30 -10.47
C THR A 284 19.78 -4.05 -11.49
N ASP A 285 19.57 -5.36 -11.60
CA ASP A 285 20.26 -6.22 -12.56
C ASP A 285 19.51 -6.36 -13.89
N HIS A 286 20.21 -6.80 -14.93
CA HIS A 286 19.62 -7.12 -16.24
C HIS A 286 18.78 -5.97 -16.78
N VAL A 287 19.44 -4.86 -17.08
CA VAL A 287 18.81 -3.65 -17.63
C VAL A 287 19.37 -3.34 -19.01
N GLU A 288 18.48 -3.13 -19.98
CA GLU A 288 18.82 -2.79 -21.37
C GLU A 288 18.27 -1.39 -21.69
N VAL A 289 19.15 -0.42 -21.94
CA VAL A 289 18.79 0.96 -22.32
C VAL A 289 19.18 1.15 -23.78
N PHE A 290 18.20 1.20 -24.68
CA PHE A 290 18.50 1.22 -26.11
C PHE A 290 17.56 2.04 -26.98
N ASP A 291 18.04 2.52 -28.12
CA ASP A 291 17.23 3.28 -29.08
C ASP A 291 16.51 4.50 -28.46
N ASN A 292 17.08 5.14 -27.43
CA ASN A 292 16.51 6.35 -26.81
C ASN A 292 17.09 7.64 -27.40
N ASP A 293 16.31 8.72 -27.40
CA ASP A 293 16.78 10.10 -27.62
C ASP A 293 17.00 10.75 -26.24
N ILE A 294 18.25 10.82 -25.80
CA ILE A 294 18.64 11.34 -24.47
C ILE A 294 19.42 12.62 -24.68
N ARG A 295 18.85 13.75 -24.28
CA ARG A 295 19.47 15.05 -24.59
C ARG A 295 19.31 16.14 -23.56
N ASP A 296 20.29 17.02 -23.53
CA ASP A 296 20.23 18.30 -22.80
C ASP A 296 19.99 18.14 -21.28
N ASN A 297 20.38 17.00 -20.69
CA ASN A 297 20.32 16.75 -19.24
C ASN A 297 21.64 17.23 -18.59
N CYS A 298 21.56 18.14 -17.61
CA CYS A 298 22.73 18.93 -17.23
C CYS A 298 23.79 18.18 -16.40
N THR A 299 23.43 17.06 -15.75
CA THR A 299 24.37 16.27 -14.93
C THR A 299 24.93 15.05 -15.65
N GLY A 300 24.08 14.18 -16.16
CA GLY A 300 24.52 12.97 -16.84
C GLY A 300 23.39 12.38 -17.69
N SER A 301 23.73 11.87 -18.86
CA SER A 301 22.74 11.29 -19.78
C SER A 301 22.34 9.89 -19.32
N VAL A 302 23.32 9.05 -18.94
CA VAL A 302 23.11 7.73 -18.34
C VAL A 302 24.02 7.55 -17.13
N LEU A 303 23.45 7.19 -15.98
CA LEU A 303 24.18 6.88 -14.74
C LEU A 303 23.98 5.39 -14.40
N ILE A 304 25.08 4.69 -14.12
CA ILE A 304 25.08 3.31 -13.60
C ILE A 304 25.75 3.37 -12.22
N VAL A 305 24.98 3.16 -11.16
CA VAL A 305 25.48 3.36 -9.78
C VAL A 305 25.03 2.24 -8.86
N SER A 306 25.89 1.87 -7.91
CA SER A 306 25.53 1.04 -6.78
C SER A 306 24.70 1.85 -5.78
N TYR A 307 23.83 1.18 -5.03
CA TYR A 307 23.19 1.77 -3.85
C TYR A 307 24.24 2.26 -2.82
N LEU A 308 25.46 1.72 -2.83
CA LEU A 308 26.54 2.20 -1.96
C LEU A 308 26.94 3.66 -2.24
N ALA A 309 26.64 4.18 -3.43
CA ALA A 309 26.96 5.56 -3.82
C ALA A 309 26.14 6.62 -3.07
N ILE A 310 25.00 6.25 -2.47
CA ILE A 310 24.12 7.20 -1.77
C ILE A 310 24.41 7.32 -0.27
N ASP A 311 25.46 6.66 0.24
CA ASP A 311 25.94 6.70 1.64
C ASP A 311 24.83 6.46 2.68
N ARG A 312 23.91 5.53 2.38
CA ARG A 312 22.85 5.11 3.31
C ARG A 312 23.16 3.73 3.89
N ARG A 313 22.85 3.55 5.18
CA ARG A 313 22.98 2.25 5.83
C ARG A 313 22.06 1.22 5.17
N ILE A 314 22.61 0.03 4.92
CA ILE A 314 21.85 -1.14 4.46
C ILE A 314 21.72 -2.08 5.66
N ASN A 315 20.49 -2.36 6.07
CA ASN A 315 20.18 -3.33 7.11
C ASN A 315 19.32 -4.46 6.54
N ASP A 316 19.77 -5.03 5.43
CA ASP A 316 19.11 -6.12 4.71
C ASP A 316 20.17 -7.00 4.04
N SER A 317 20.44 -8.18 4.62
CA SER A 317 21.45 -9.11 4.12
C SER A 317 21.07 -9.80 2.81
N ALA A 318 19.80 -9.73 2.41
CA ALA A 318 19.31 -10.30 1.15
C ALA A 318 19.21 -9.25 0.03
N PHE A 319 19.54 -7.98 0.32
CA PHE A 319 19.55 -6.92 -0.68
C PHE A 319 20.87 -6.91 -1.44
N ASP A 320 20.73 -6.71 -2.75
CA ASP A 320 21.83 -6.60 -3.66
C ASP A 320 22.05 -5.14 -4.04
N ALA A 321 23.21 -4.58 -3.68
CA ALA A 321 23.45 -3.16 -3.86
C ALA A 321 24.13 -2.83 -5.20
N ILE A 322 24.56 -3.83 -5.98
CA ILE A 322 25.48 -3.65 -7.09
C ILE A 322 24.78 -4.06 -8.38
N PRO A 323 24.61 -3.15 -9.37
CA PRO A 323 23.95 -3.48 -10.62
C PRO A 323 24.86 -4.34 -11.52
N GLU A 324 24.32 -5.43 -12.07
CA GLU A 324 25.02 -6.26 -13.07
C GLU A 324 24.19 -6.56 -14.32
N PHE A 325 24.89 -6.97 -15.39
CA PHE A 325 24.32 -7.32 -16.68
C PHE A 325 23.59 -6.13 -17.32
N ILE A 326 24.25 -4.97 -17.34
CA ILE A 326 23.68 -3.72 -17.85
C ILE A 326 24.16 -3.48 -19.28
N SER A 327 23.24 -3.28 -20.22
CA SER A 327 23.56 -2.98 -21.62
C SER A 327 22.99 -1.62 -22.03
N ILE A 328 23.86 -0.73 -22.52
CA ILE A 328 23.49 0.59 -23.03
C ILE A 328 23.93 0.66 -24.49
N HIS A 329 22.98 0.69 -25.43
CA HIS A 329 23.35 0.69 -26.86
C HIS A 329 22.37 1.38 -27.80
N ASP A 330 22.82 1.74 -29.00
CA ASP A 330 21.99 2.36 -30.05
C ASP A 330 21.27 3.66 -29.62
N ASN A 331 21.72 4.30 -28.53
CA ASN A 331 21.12 5.54 -28.05
C ASN A 331 21.69 6.75 -28.80
N ARG A 332 20.84 7.75 -28.99
CA ARG A 332 21.22 9.07 -29.50
C ARG A 332 21.41 9.97 -28.30
N ILE A 333 22.66 10.16 -27.89
CA ILE A 333 23.01 10.95 -26.70
C ILE A 333 23.68 12.26 -27.13
N ALA A 334 23.18 13.40 -26.66
CA ALA A 334 23.73 14.71 -27.02
C ALA A 334 23.46 15.80 -25.97
N GLY A 335 24.31 16.82 -25.93
CA GLY A 335 24.03 18.07 -25.20
C GLY A 335 24.05 17.96 -23.65
N GLY A 336 24.35 16.78 -23.10
CA GLY A 336 24.35 16.53 -21.66
C GLY A 336 25.65 16.91 -20.93
N GLY A 337 25.60 16.87 -19.60
CA GLY A 337 26.75 16.97 -18.69
C GLY A 337 27.33 18.36 -18.49
N GLY A 338 26.70 19.41 -19.05
CA GLY A 338 27.26 20.77 -19.08
C GLY A 338 27.14 21.58 -17.79
N ASP A 339 26.30 21.15 -16.83
CA ASP A 339 26.15 21.78 -15.51
C ASP A 339 25.78 20.71 -14.47
N PRO A 340 26.75 19.87 -14.08
CA PRO A 340 26.47 18.77 -13.17
C PRO A 340 26.23 19.26 -11.75
N GLN A 341 25.16 18.76 -11.14
CA GLN A 341 24.65 19.21 -9.85
C GLN A 341 24.71 18.10 -8.79
N GLY A 342 24.59 18.49 -7.52
CA GLY A 342 24.59 17.56 -6.38
C GLY A 342 25.97 17.35 -5.75
N THR A 343 26.00 16.82 -4.52
CA THR A 343 27.22 16.69 -3.70
C THR A 343 28.28 15.82 -4.36
N LEU A 344 27.88 14.69 -4.96
CA LEU A 344 28.81 13.82 -5.68
C LEU A 344 29.40 14.51 -6.92
N ALA A 345 28.60 15.36 -7.60
CA ALA A 345 29.10 16.11 -8.74
C ALA A 345 30.16 17.14 -8.32
N GLU A 346 29.99 17.82 -7.19
CA GLU A 346 31.01 18.75 -6.68
C GLU A 346 32.36 18.05 -6.43
N LEU A 347 32.32 16.84 -5.87
CA LEU A 347 33.53 16.02 -5.67
C LEU A 347 34.17 15.59 -7.01
N LEU A 348 33.34 15.25 -7.99
CA LEU A 348 33.79 14.75 -9.30
C LEU A 348 34.27 15.84 -10.25
N LYS A 349 33.86 17.11 -10.09
CA LYS A 349 34.27 18.23 -10.96
C LYS A 349 35.79 18.43 -11.00
N GLU A 350 36.48 18.19 -9.89
CA GLU A 350 37.95 18.26 -9.85
C GLU A 350 38.61 17.20 -10.75
N ALA A 351 37.95 16.07 -10.93
CA ALA A 351 38.53 14.88 -11.55
C ALA A 351 38.06 14.64 -12.99
N LEU A 352 36.78 14.90 -13.27
CA LEU A 352 36.15 14.75 -14.59
C LEU A 352 36.09 16.07 -15.36
N GLY A 353 36.38 17.19 -14.70
CA GLY A 353 36.23 18.53 -15.26
C GLY A 353 34.80 19.08 -15.15
N PRO A 354 34.57 20.31 -15.64
CA PRO A 354 33.29 21.02 -15.49
C PRO A 354 32.17 20.44 -16.36
N ARG A 355 32.51 19.65 -17.38
CA ARG A 355 31.55 18.94 -18.23
C ARG A 355 31.70 17.45 -17.99
N PHE A 356 30.66 16.81 -17.47
CA PHE A 356 30.68 15.37 -17.24
C PHE A 356 30.55 14.60 -18.55
N PRO A 357 31.18 13.41 -18.64
CA PRO A 357 30.92 12.43 -19.68
C PRO A 357 29.44 12.05 -19.78
N ASP A 358 29.01 11.64 -20.97
CA ASP A 358 27.61 11.32 -21.26
C ASP A 358 27.11 10.10 -20.46
N ILE A 359 27.96 9.07 -20.35
CA ILE A 359 27.69 7.84 -19.61
C ILE A 359 28.66 7.76 -18.43
N LEU A 360 28.13 7.63 -17.22
CA LEU A 360 28.90 7.51 -16.00
C LEU A 360 28.64 6.17 -15.31
N TRP A 361 29.71 5.52 -14.85
CA TRP A 361 29.64 4.33 -14.02
C TRP A 361 30.46 4.53 -12.74
N ASP A 362 29.95 4.04 -11.61
CA ASP A 362 30.64 4.14 -10.32
C ASP A 362 31.78 3.13 -10.13
N GLY A 363 31.91 2.14 -11.01
CA GLY A 363 32.98 1.15 -10.98
C GLY A 363 32.84 0.09 -9.90
N VAL A 364 31.72 0.06 -9.17
CA VAL A 364 31.49 -0.93 -8.12
C VAL A 364 31.09 -2.26 -8.76
N VAL A 365 31.78 -3.33 -8.36
CA VAL A 365 31.54 -4.71 -8.83
C VAL A 365 31.54 -5.69 -7.66
N LYS A 366 30.72 -6.75 -7.72
CA LYS A 366 30.77 -7.84 -6.73
C LYS A 366 32.06 -8.64 -6.75
N SER A 367 32.61 -8.86 -7.94
CA SER A 367 33.86 -9.58 -8.12
C SER A 367 34.62 -8.99 -9.31
N ALA A 368 35.95 -8.90 -9.20
CA ALA A 368 36.83 -8.47 -10.27
C ALA A 368 36.85 -9.54 -11.38
N THR A 369 35.88 -9.46 -12.29
CA THR A 369 35.80 -10.25 -13.52
C THR A 369 36.14 -9.36 -14.71
N GLU A 370 36.81 -9.91 -15.71
CA GLU A 370 37.14 -9.21 -16.95
C GLU A 370 36.53 -9.96 -18.17
N PRO A 371 35.74 -9.29 -19.03
CA PRO A 371 35.22 -7.92 -18.86
C PRO A 371 34.15 -7.86 -17.74
N PRO A 372 33.94 -6.69 -17.10
CA PRO A 372 32.83 -6.50 -16.16
C PRO A 372 31.50 -6.78 -16.87
N PRO A 373 30.42 -7.19 -16.15
CA PRO A 373 29.14 -7.59 -16.73
C PRO A 373 28.33 -6.38 -17.24
N LEU A 374 28.92 -5.58 -18.11
CA LEU A 374 28.44 -4.31 -18.63
C LEU A 374 28.79 -4.21 -20.12
N ARG A 375 27.88 -3.68 -20.92
CA ARG A 375 28.06 -3.49 -22.37
C ARG A 375 27.68 -2.09 -22.81
N LEU A 376 28.62 -1.36 -23.40
CA LEU A 376 28.38 -0.11 -24.13
C LEU A 376 28.64 -0.33 -25.63
N ALA A 377 27.66 -0.03 -26.49
CA ALA A 377 27.82 -0.17 -27.94
C ALA A 377 27.02 0.88 -28.72
N ASP A 378 27.55 1.43 -29.81
CA ASP A 378 26.78 2.20 -30.80
C ASP A 378 25.95 3.41 -30.27
N ASN A 379 26.38 4.03 -29.16
CA ASN A 379 25.70 5.18 -28.54
C ASN A 379 26.05 6.53 -29.19
N ALA A 380 26.09 6.59 -30.53
CA ALA A 380 26.34 7.81 -31.30
C ALA A 380 27.60 8.63 -30.90
N GLY A 381 28.66 7.94 -30.44
CA GLY A 381 29.90 8.59 -30.00
C GLY A 381 29.85 9.19 -28.59
N ALA A 382 28.89 8.79 -27.76
CA ALA A 382 28.78 9.19 -26.37
C ALA A 382 30.11 8.99 -25.61
N SER A 383 30.50 10.02 -24.86
CA SER A 383 31.65 9.96 -23.97
C SER A 383 31.34 9.14 -22.71
N TYR A 384 32.37 8.55 -22.11
CA TYR A 384 32.23 7.63 -20.99
C TYR A 384 33.26 7.91 -19.90
N ALA A 385 32.87 7.75 -18.64
CA ALA A 385 33.81 7.53 -17.54
C ALA A 385 33.29 6.58 -16.46
N ASN A 386 34.18 5.70 -16.03
CA ASN A 386 34.15 5.06 -14.72
C ASN A 386 34.81 5.99 -13.71
N PHE A 387 34.03 6.53 -12.78
CA PHE A 387 34.56 7.39 -11.73
C PHE A 387 35.04 6.63 -10.49
N ASN A 388 35.02 5.29 -10.50
CA ASN A 388 35.65 4.42 -9.51
C ASN A 388 35.47 4.91 -8.06
N LEU A 389 34.24 4.77 -7.56
CA LEU A 389 33.81 5.26 -6.25
C LEU A 389 34.75 4.83 -5.12
N ALA A 390 35.30 3.62 -5.19
CA ALA A 390 36.22 3.09 -4.18
C ALA A 390 37.54 3.88 -4.08
N LEU A 391 38.00 4.47 -5.20
CA LEU A 391 39.20 5.31 -5.23
C LEU A 391 38.89 6.79 -5.02
N LEU A 392 37.63 7.20 -5.10
CA LEU A 392 37.19 8.59 -4.99
C LEU A 392 37.19 9.05 -3.52
N THR A 393 38.38 9.22 -2.95
CA THR A 393 38.58 9.70 -1.58
C THR A 393 39.27 11.08 -1.58
N PRO A 394 39.00 11.95 -0.59
CA PRO A 394 39.72 13.21 -0.45
C PRO A 394 41.24 13.06 -0.32
N GLU A 395 41.73 11.91 0.14
CA GLU A 395 43.16 11.59 0.19
C GLU A 395 43.72 11.32 -1.21
N ASN A 396 43.08 10.43 -1.97
CA ASN A 396 43.51 10.08 -3.32
C ASN A 396 43.41 11.28 -4.28
N LEU A 397 42.37 12.11 -4.15
CA LEU A 397 42.23 13.35 -4.91
C LEU A 397 43.36 14.33 -4.60
N ARG A 398 43.64 14.61 -3.32
CA ARG A 398 44.74 15.51 -2.91
C ARG A 398 46.12 15.00 -3.29
N ALA A 399 46.33 13.69 -3.26
CA ALA A 399 47.58 13.06 -3.66
C ALA A 399 47.77 12.98 -5.19
N GLY A 400 46.73 13.32 -5.98
CA GLY A 400 46.73 13.09 -7.43
C GLY A 400 46.76 11.60 -7.81
N ALA A 401 46.41 10.72 -6.87
CA ALA A 401 46.42 9.27 -7.03
C ALA A 401 45.10 8.72 -7.62
N TYR A 402 44.04 9.55 -7.64
CA TYR A 402 42.78 9.21 -8.28
C TYR A 402 42.85 9.44 -9.80
N GLN A 403 42.49 8.42 -10.58
CA GLN A 403 42.35 8.53 -12.03
C GLN A 403 41.04 7.86 -12.47
N PRO A 404 40.12 8.60 -13.12
CA PRO A 404 38.93 8.01 -13.72
C PRO A 404 39.33 7.22 -14.99
N ASP A 405 38.63 6.13 -15.26
CA ASP A 405 38.83 5.34 -16.47
C ASP A 405 37.81 5.77 -17.53
N SER A 406 38.27 6.14 -18.72
CA SER A 406 37.44 6.59 -19.84
C SER A 406 37.44 5.61 -21.02
N ASP A 407 38.09 4.45 -20.87
CA ASP A 407 38.15 3.42 -21.90
C ASP A 407 36.86 2.57 -21.92
N ALA A 408 35.88 3.01 -22.71
CA ALA A 408 34.63 2.29 -22.90
C ALA A 408 34.80 0.89 -23.50
N ALA A 409 35.94 0.57 -24.15
CA ALA A 409 36.15 -0.76 -24.74
C ALA A 409 36.20 -1.88 -23.70
N ARG A 410 36.44 -1.54 -22.42
CA ARG A 410 36.39 -2.48 -21.30
C ARG A 410 34.97 -2.91 -20.95
N LEU A 411 33.95 -2.10 -21.29
CA LEU A 411 32.55 -2.44 -21.11
C LEU A 411 32.01 -3.11 -22.38
N SER A 412 32.52 -4.29 -22.70
CA SER A 412 32.23 -5.04 -23.92
C SER A 412 31.69 -6.45 -23.67
N ALA A 413 31.06 -6.68 -22.51
CA ALA A 413 30.47 -7.98 -22.20
C ALA A 413 29.46 -8.41 -23.29
N ASP A 414 29.49 -9.69 -23.65
CA ASP A 414 28.51 -10.28 -24.57
C ASP A 414 27.22 -10.58 -23.81
N LEU A 415 26.33 -9.58 -23.78
CA LEU A 415 25.03 -9.65 -23.12
C LEU A 415 23.94 -9.91 -24.15
N ALA A 416 23.17 -10.98 -23.96
CA ALA A 416 22.02 -11.29 -24.78
C ALA A 416 20.91 -10.23 -24.59
N PRO A 417 20.23 -9.78 -25.66
CA PRO A 417 19.09 -8.87 -25.55
C PRO A 417 17.98 -9.45 -24.68
N LEU A 418 17.29 -8.60 -23.92
CA LEU A 418 16.22 -9.01 -23.03
C LEU A 418 14.93 -9.28 -23.81
N ALA A 419 14.18 -10.28 -23.34
CA ALA A 419 12.92 -10.67 -23.97
C ALA A 419 11.84 -9.58 -23.78
N PRO A 420 10.96 -9.35 -24.78
CA PRO A 420 9.81 -8.47 -24.62
C PRO A 420 8.80 -8.93 -23.58
N VAL A 421 8.25 -7.95 -22.84
CA VAL A 421 7.13 -8.21 -21.93
C VAL A 421 5.86 -8.38 -22.75
N ALA A 422 5.20 -9.51 -22.58
CA ALA A 422 3.89 -9.78 -23.17
C ALA A 422 2.84 -9.79 -22.06
N LEU A 423 1.98 -8.77 -22.04
CA LEU A 423 0.88 -8.70 -21.09
C LEU A 423 -0.21 -9.71 -21.46
N ALA A 424 -0.70 -10.44 -20.46
CA ALA A 424 -1.86 -11.30 -20.62
C ALA A 424 -3.14 -10.45 -20.80
N PRO A 425 -4.14 -10.93 -21.56
CA PRO A 425 -5.45 -10.28 -21.59
C PRO A 425 -6.10 -10.32 -20.20
N HIS A 426 -6.93 -9.33 -19.89
CA HIS A 426 -7.70 -9.33 -18.65
C HIS A 426 -8.62 -10.55 -18.59
N ASP A 427 -8.84 -11.05 -17.37
CA ASP A 427 -9.79 -12.12 -17.11
C ASP A 427 -11.21 -11.64 -17.41
N ARG A 428 -12.07 -12.56 -17.84
CA ARG A 428 -13.50 -12.27 -17.98
C ARG A 428 -14.11 -11.99 -16.60
N PRO A 429 -15.08 -11.06 -16.49
CA PRO A 429 -15.81 -10.83 -15.25
C PRO A 429 -16.39 -12.14 -14.70
N LYS A 430 -16.09 -12.43 -13.44
CA LYS A 430 -16.70 -13.54 -12.69
C LYS A 430 -18.06 -13.10 -12.14
N ALA A 431 -18.82 -14.04 -11.56
CA ALA A 431 -20.07 -13.70 -10.89
C ALA A 431 -19.85 -12.68 -9.76
N ALA A 432 -20.93 -12.09 -9.23
CA ALA A 432 -20.88 -11.16 -8.10
C ALA A 432 -19.96 -11.70 -7.00
N SER A 433 -19.12 -10.81 -6.44
CA SER A 433 -18.33 -11.19 -5.27
C SER A 433 -19.30 -11.52 -4.14
N ALA A 434 -18.95 -12.50 -3.32
CA ALA A 434 -19.76 -12.85 -2.18
C ALA A 434 -19.95 -11.67 -1.21
N ALA A 435 -18.98 -10.74 -1.17
CA ALA A 435 -19.11 -9.45 -0.49
C ALA A 435 -20.33 -8.63 -0.95
N ALA A 436 -20.53 -8.46 -2.25
CA ALA A 436 -21.66 -7.70 -2.77
C ALA A 436 -23.01 -8.36 -2.43
N ASP A 437 -23.06 -9.69 -2.45
CA ASP A 437 -24.27 -10.43 -2.06
C ASP A 437 -24.54 -10.33 -0.55
N VAL A 438 -23.50 -10.38 0.28
CA VAL A 438 -23.61 -10.13 1.73
C VAL A 438 -24.12 -8.72 1.99
N TYR A 439 -23.48 -7.68 1.44
CA TYR A 439 -23.87 -6.30 1.71
C TYR A 439 -25.31 -5.96 1.29
N ARG A 440 -25.84 -6.61 0.24
CA ARG A 440 -27.23 -6.45 -0.18
C ARG A 440 -28.24 -7.08 0.76
N THR A 441 -27.85 -8.17 1.42
CA THR A 441 -28.73 -8.95 2.31
C THR A 441 -28.59 -8.56 3.78
N LEU A 442 -27.70 -7.62 4.11
CA LEU A 442 -27.56 -7.13 5.47
C LEU A 442 -28.83 -6.42 5.97
N PRO A 443 -29.16 -6.58 7.27
CA PRO A 443 -30.24 -5.85 7.91
C PRO A 443 -30.13 -4.34 7.69
N LYS A 444 -31.26 -3.64 7.57
CA LYS A 444 -31.24 -2.19 7.34
C LYS A 444 -31.16 -1.40 8.63
N THR A 445 -31.60 -1.99 9.74
CA THR A 445 -31.44 -1.42 11.09
C THR A 445 -30.57 -2.31 11.99
N LEU A 446 -30.05 -1.73 13.07
CA LEU A 446 -29.25 -2.45 14.05
C LEU A 446 -30.11 -3.39 14.90
N SER A 447 -31.34 -2.99 15.23
CA SER A 447 -32.28 -3.81 16.00
C SER A 447 -32.56 -5.18 15.37
N GLU A 448 -32.56 -5.29 14.04
CA GLU A 448 -32.72 -6.55 13.31
C GLU A 448 -31.62 -7.58 13.60
N PHE A 449 -30.44 -7.17 14.10
CA PHE A 449 -29.43 -8.13 14.56
C PHE A 449 -29.79 -8.76 15.91
N GLY A 450 -30.68 -8.18 16.72
CA GLY A 450 -31.01 -8.74 18.04
C GLY A 450 -29.81 -8.84 18.98
N LEU A 451 -28.92 -7.84 18.96
CA LEU A 451 -27.75 -7.78 19.86
C LEU A 451 -28.08 -7.30 21.27
N PHE A 452 -29.15 -6.50 21.40
CA PHE A 452 -29.51 -5.82 22.64
C PHE A 452 -30.97 -6.04 23.00
N GLU A 453 -31.25 -6.10 24.30
CA GLU A 453 -32.59 -6.15 24.87
C GLU A 453 -33.07 -4.76 25.31
N GLY A 454 -34.39 -4.52 25.18
CA GLY A 454 -34.99 -3.25 25.57
C GLY A 454 -34.54 -2.07 24.69
N PRO A 455 -34.47 -0.83 25.24
CA PRO A 455 -33.99 0.32 24.49
C PRO A 455 -32.51 0.15 24.07
N LEU A 456 -32.23 0.21 22.76
CA LEU A 456 -30.90 -0.08 22.21
C LEU A 456 -29.79 0.74 22.86
N ALA A 457 -30.02 2.03 23.15
CA ALA A 457 -29.02 2.92 23.75
C ALA A 457 -28.50 2.43 25.12
N LYS A 458 -29.26 1.59 25.83
CA LYS A 458 -28.81 0.99 27.10
C LYS A 458 -27.75 -0.10 26.90
N HIS A 459 -27.58 -0.60 25.68
CA HIS A 459 -26.63 -1.65 25.33
C HIS A 459 -26.69 -2.88 26.24
N GLN A 460 -27.89 -3.22 26.72
CA GLN A 460 -28.10 -4.40 27.53
C GLN A 460 -27.99 -5.63 26.62
N PRO A 461 -26.97 -6.51 26.80
CA PRO A 461 -26.76 -7.63 25.89
C PRO A 461 -27.97 -8.58 25.87
N ALA A 462 -28.39 -9.00 24.68
CA ALA A 462 -29.36 -10.07 24.55
C ALA A 462 -28.79 -11.43 24.98
N ALA A 463 -29.65 -12.40 25.28
CA ALA A 463 -29.20 -13.76 25.57
C ALA A 463 -28.25 -14.32 24.49
N GLY A 464 -27.07 -14.82 24.91
CA GLY A 464 -26.03 -15.33 24.01
C GLY A 464 -25.09 -14.27 23.42
N VAL A 465 -25.24 -13.01 23.83
CA VAL A 465 -24.33 -11.91 23.51
C VAL A 465 -23.47 -11.62 24.73
N VAL A 466 -22.14 -11.63 24.57
CA VAL A 466 -21.19 -11.35 25.67
C VAL A 466 -20.45 -10.06 25.46
N LEU A 467 -20.36 -9.26 26.52
CA LEU A 467 -19.48 -8.09 26.59
C LEU A 467 -18.03 -8.56 26.71
N TYR A 468 -17.11 -7.90 26.00
CA TYR A 468 -15.68 -8.10 26.18
C TYR A 468 -14.92 -6.76 26.12
N ASP A 469 -13.73 -6.74 26.69
CA ASP A 469 -12.82 -5.60 26.62
C ASP A 469 -11.39 -6.04 26.25
N LEU A 470 -10.51 -5.11 25.95
CA LEU A 470 -9.13 -5.36 25.53
C LEU A 470 -8.15 -4.67 26.47
N ASN A 471 -6.98 -5.28 26.72
CA ASN A 471 -5.91 -4.65 27.50
C ASN A 471 -5.45 -3.34 26.84
N THR A 472 -5.01 -3.42 25.59
CA THR A 472 -4.68 -2.24 24.78
C THR A 472 -5.69 -2.12 23.63
N GLN A 473 -6.22 -0.91 23.43
CA GLN A 473 -7.30 -0.65 22.48
C GLN A 473 -6.78 0.14 21.27
N LEU A 474 -7.39 -0.12 20.11
CA LEU A 474 -7.22 0.72 18.93
C LEU A 474 -7.71 2.14 19.24
N PHE A 475 -6.93 3.16 18.93
CA PHE A 475 -7.30 4.55 19.08
C PHE A 475 -8.31 4.95 17.99
N SER A 476 -9.28 5.80 18.35
CA SER A 476 -10.34 6.24 17.43
C SER A 476 -10.85 7.62 17.85
N ASP A 477 -9.95 8.61 17.87
CA ASP A 477 -10.22 10.01 18.24
C ASP A 477 -10.77 10.20 19.66
N TYR A 478 -10.32 9.37 20.61
CA TYR A 478 -10.84 9.32 21.98
C TYR A 478 -12.30 8.83 22.11
N ALA A 479 -12.91 8.30 21.05
CA ALA A 479 -14.20 7.62 21.16
C ALA A 479 -14.10 6.38 22.07
N GLU A 480 -15.03 6.31 23.02
CA GLU A 480 -15.27 5.16 23.88
C GLU A 480 -15.81 3.99 23.06
N LYS A 481 -15.49 2.76 23.46
CA LYS A 481 -15.86 1.55 22.71
C LYS A 481 -16.45 0.48 23.62
N ARG A 482 -17.70 0.10 23.36
CA ARG A 482 -18.32 -1.11 23.92
C ARG A 482 -18.31 -2.22 22.89
N ARG A 483 -17.89 -3.41 23.29
CA ARG A 483 -17.67 -4.53 22.35
C ARG A 483 -18.43 -5.77 22.78
N TYR A 484 -19.03 -6.42 21.79
CA TYR A 484 -19.88 -7.57 22.01
C TYR A 484 -19.55 -8.69 21.03
N ILE A 485 -19.64 -9.93 21.49
CA ILE A 485 -19.56 -11.13 20.66
C ILE A 485 -20.89 -11.86 20.77
N ARG A 486 -21.48 -12.21 19.64
CA ARG A 486 -22.59 -13.16 19.56
C ARG A 486 -22.15 -14.38 18.77
N LEU A 487 -22.15 -15.54 19.42
CA LEU A 487 -21.91 -16.82 18.77
C LEU A 487 -23.23 -17.43 18.28
N PRO A 488 -23.22 -18.22 17.19
CA PRO A 488 -24.32 -19.10 16.86
C PRO A 488 -24.63 -20.06 18.03
N PRO A 489 -25.91 -20.39 18.28
CA PRO A 489 -26.29 -21.28 19.38
C PRO A 489 -25.55 -22.63 19.33
N GLY A 490 -24.99 -23.04 20.47
CA GLY A 490 -24.29 -24.33 20.62
C GLY A 490 -22.90 -24.41 19.97
N THR A 491 -22.36 -23.29 19.48
CA THR A 491 -21.01 -23.23 18.89
C THR A 491 -20.00 -22.60 19.85
N GLN A 492 -18.71 -22.81 19.59
CA GLN A 492 -17.61 -22.36 20.45
C GLN A 492 -16.51 -21.71 19.61
N MET A 493 -15.87 -20.69 20.18
CA MET A 493 -14.56 -20.20 19.72
C MET A 493 -13.49 -21.25 20.02
N GLN A 494 -12.42 -21.24 19.23
CA GLN A 494 -11.24 -22.06 19.45
C GLN A 494 -10.05 -21.17 19.82
N TYR A 495 -9.34 -21.56 20.89
CA TYR A 495 -8.13 -20.88 21.33
C TYR A 495 -7.07 -20.86 20.23
N ARG A 496 -6.37 -19.72 20.12
CA ARG A 496 -5.16 -19.57 19.34
C ARG A 496 -4.14 -18.78 20.14
N GLU A 497 -2.92 -19.30 20.23
CA GLU A 497 -1.81 -18.64 20.92
C GLU A 497 -1.36 -17.36 20.21
N GLN A 498 -1.40 -17.39 18.88
CA GLN A 498 -1.02 -16.28 17.99
C GLN A 498 -2.20 -15.89 17.11
N GLY A 499 -2.33 -14.59 16.84
CA GLY A 499 -3.44 -14.03 16.08
C GLY A 499 -4.75 -13.96 16.86
N VAL A 500 -5.83 -13.66 16.13
CA VAL A 500 -7.18 -13.64 16.68
C VAL A 500 -7.66 -15.04 17.05
N LEU A 501 -8.53 -15.14 18.05
CA LEU A 501 -9.26 -16.38 18.32
C LEU A 501 -9.98 -16.85 17.05
N GLN A 502 -10.18 -18.16 16.92
CA GLN A 502 -10.94 -18.69 15.81
C GLN A 502 -12.42 -18.72 16.16
N PHE A 503 -13.23 -18.09 15.33
CA PHE A 503 -14.68 -17.98 15.54
C PHE A 503 -15.44 -18.95 14.63
N PRO A 504 -16.60 -19.48 15.08
CA PRO A 504 -17.48 -20.28 14.25
C PRO A 504 -18.27 -19.41 13.25
N VAL A 505 -18.59 -19.96 12.09
CA VAL A 505 -19.42 -19.32 11.05
C VAL A 505 -20.77 -18.87 11.64
N GLY A 506 -21.17 -17.63 11.34
CA GLY A 506 -22.35 -16.98 11.89
C GLY A 506 -22.06 -16.07 13.10
N THR A 507 -20.81 -16.01 13.56
CA THR A 507 -20.38 -15.07 14.61
C THR A 507 -20.62 -13.62 14.18
N VAL A 508 -21.08 -12.81 15.13
CA VAL A 508 -21.12 -11.35 15.01
C VAL A 508 -20.27 -10.72 16.11
N ILE A 509 -19.33 -9.86 15.71
CA ILE A 509 -18.60 -8.97 16.61
C ILE A 509 -19.14 -7.56 16.40
N ALA A 510 -19.65 -6.94 17.46
CA ALA A 510 -20.18 -5.59 17.41
C ALA A 510 -19.30 -4.64 18.24
N LYS A 511 -19.06 -3.44 17.72
CA LYS A 511 -18.32 -2.36 18.38
C LYS A 511 -19.15 -1.08 18.30
N THR A 512 -19.66 -0.60 19.43
CA THR A 512 -20.36 0.69 19.50
C THR A 512 -19.40 1.78 19.95
N PHE A 513 -19.38 2.89 19.22
CA PHE A 513 -18.56 4.07 19.45
C PHE A 513 -19.42 5.21 20.00
N SER A 514 -18.97 5.82 21.09
CA SER A 514 -19.65 6.93 21.76
C SER A 514 -18.66 7.97 22.28
N TYR A 515 -19.18 9.17 22.54
CA TYR A 515 -18.47 10.20 23.31
C TYR A 515 -19.28 10.54 24.55
N PRO A 516 -18.68 10.48 25.75
CA PRO A 516 -19.32 11.07 26.92
C PRO A 516 -19.50 12.57 26.70
N HIS A 517 -20.58 13.14 27.23
CA HIS A 517 -20.74 14.59 27.20
C HIS A 517 -19.63 15.28 28.01
N ASP A 518 -19.28 14.67 29.15
CA ASP A 518 -18.20 15.10 30.04
C ASP A 518 -17.45 13.87 30.59
N MET A 519 -16.18 13.72 30.24
CA MET A 519 -15.33 12.62 30.73
C MET A 519 -15.03 12.74 32.23
N THR A 520 -15.20 13.91 32.82
CA THR A 520 -15.02 14.14 34.25
C THR A 520 -16.27 13.83 35.07
N ASP A 521 -17.43 13.73 34.42
CA ASP A 521 -18.72 13.42 35.03
C ASP A 521 -19.54 12.42 34.18
N PRO A 522 -19.32 11.10 34.36
CA PRO A 522 -20.03 10.05 33.64
C PRO A 522 -21.56 10.08 33.81
N ALA A 523 -22.08 10.75 34.84
CA ALA A 523 -23.52 10.84 35.08
C ALA A 523 -24.26 11.68 34.02
N GLN A 524 -23.53 12.51 33.27
CA GLN A 524 -24.10 13.30 32.16
C GLN A 524 -24.43 12.45 30.93
N GLY A 525 -24.01 11.18 30.90
CA GLY A 525 -24.27 10.27 29.79
C GLY A 525 -23.35 10.49 28.59
N GLU A 526 -23.72 9.91 27.46
CA GLU A 526 -22.92 9.89 26.24
C GLU A 526 -23.79 10.04 24.98
N ARG A 527 -23.17 10.53 23.91
CA ARG A 527 -23.72 10.47 22.56
C ARG A 527 -23.15 9.27 21.83
N ILE A 528 -24.02 8.35 21.43
CA ILE A 528 -23.70 7.19 20.60
C ILE A 528 -23.69 7.64 19.13
N LEU A 529 -22.64 7.27 18.41
CA LEU A 529 -22.45 7.70 17.02
C LEU A 529 -22.69 6.55 16.05
N GLU A 530 -22.01 5.42 16.26
CA GLU A 530 -22.04 4.30 15.32
C GLU A 530 -21.92 2.96 16.04
N THR A 531 -22.43 1.92 15.39
CA THR A 531 -22.11 0.53 15.72
C THR A 531 -21.53 -0.15 14.49
N ARG A 532 -20.28 -0.60 14.59
CA ARG A 532 -19.62 -1.40 13.56
C ARG A 532 -19.87 -2.88 13.81
N ILE A 533 -20.21 -3.60 12.76
CA ILE A 533 -20.51 -5.03 12.77
C ILE A 533 -19.47 -5.75 11.91
N GLU A 534 -18.82 -6.75 12.49
CA GLU A 534 -18.05 -7.77 11.78
C GLU A 534 -18.83 -9.08 11.81
N LEU A 535 -19.16 -9.62 10.65
CA LEU A 535 -19.98 -10.81 10.47
C LEU A 535 -19.18 -11.90 9.77
N LEU A 536 -19.07 -13.08 10.39
CA LEU A 536 -18.45 -14.25 9.78
C LEU A 536 -19.49 -15.07 9.01
N ARG A 537 -19.31 -15.19 7.70
CA ARG A 537 -20.04 -16.09 6.80
C ARG A 537 -19.18 -17.33 6.49
N ASP A 538 -19.73 -18.24 5.69
CA ASP A 538 -19.04 -19.48 5.30
C ASP A 538 -17.81 -19.23 4.41
N ASP A 539 -17.77 -18.09 3.75
CA ASP A 539 -16.74 -17.65 2.83
C ASP A 539 -15.79 -16.57 3.38
N GLY A 540 -16.09 -15.99 4.55
CA GLY A 540 -15.19 -15.03 5.21
C GLY A 540 -15.88 -14.01 6.13
N TRP A 541 -15.07 -13.09 6.65
CA TRP A 541 -15.54 -11.97 7.46
C TRP A 541 -15.94 -10.77 6.60
N TYR A 542 -16.94 -10.03 7.09
CA TYR A 542 -17.43 -8.81 6.46
C TYR A 542 -17.63 -7.72 7.51
N GLY A 543 -17.16 -6.50 7.22
CA GLY A 543 -17.33 -5.33 8.07
C GLY A 543 -18.34 -4.34 7.50
N VAL A 544 -19.21 -3.79 8.36
CA VAL A 544 -20.12 -2.67 8.04
C VAL A 544 -20.32 -1.73 9.22
N THR A 545 -20.85 -0.55 8.92
CA THR A 545 -21.16 0.50 9.89
C THR A 545 -22.67 0.80 9.90
N TYR A 546 -23.24 0.94 11.10
CA TYR A 546 -24.58 1.49 11.33
C TYR A 546 -24.47 2.84 12.03
N LEU A 547 -25.05 3.88 11.44
CA LEU A 547 -25.08 5.25 11.99
C LEU A 547 -26.31 5.41 12.89
N TRP A 548 -26.11 5.86 14.12
CA TRP A 548 -27.20 6.13 15.07
C TRP A 548 -27.95 7.41 14.72
N ASN A 549 -29.26 7.41 14.97
CA ASN A 549 -30.08 8.61 14.84
C ASN A 549 -29.88 9.57 16.02
N ASP A 550 -30.23 10.84 15.81
CA ASP A 550 -30.10 11.88 16.84
C ASP A 550 -31.00 11.60 18.06
N GLU A 551 -32.12 10.88 17.90
CA GLU A 551 -32.97 10.45 19.02
C GLU A 551 -32.37 9.32 19.87
N GLN A 552 -31.24 8.72 19.45
CA GLN A 552 -30.56 7.62 20.14
C GLN A 552 -31.47 6.39 20.37
N THR A 553 -32.31 6.08 19.39
CA THR A 553 -33.29 4.98 19.46
C THR A 553 -33.00 3.84 18.50
N GLU A 554 -32.29 4.12 17.39
CA GLU A 554 -31.99 3.14 16.33
C GLU A 554 -30.71 3.53 15.59
N ALA A 555 -30.12 2.57 14.88
CA ALA A 555 -29.04 2.85 13.93
C ALA A 555 -29.32 2.22 12.55
N HIS A 556 -28.95 2.94 11.49
CA HIS A 556 -29.23 2.56 10.10
C HIS A 556 -27.94 2.22 9.34
N LEU A 557 -28.03 1.22 8.46
CA LEU A 557 -26.89 0.79 7.63
C LEU A 557 -26.32 1.95 6.81
N ALA A 558 -25.04 2.27 7.01
CA ALA A 558 -24.34 3.38 6.40
C ALA A 558 -23.15 2.90 5.55
N LEU A 559 -23.44 2.19 4.45
CA LEU A 559 -22.40 1.61 3.58
C LEU A 559 -21.39 2.64 3.08
N GLY A 560 -21.84 3.82 2.63
CA GLY A 560 -21.00 4.92 2.15
C GLY A 560 -20.21 5.66 3.23
N GLY A 561 -20.29 5.23 4.49
CA GLY A 561 -19.72 5.95 5.62
C GLY A 561 -20.44 7.28 5.91
N GLY A 562 -19.78 8.19 6.60
CA GLY A 562 -20.36 9.47 7.01
C GLY A 562 -19.42 10.28 7.88
N GLU A 563 -19.89 11.45 8.32
CA GLU A 563 -19.18 12.32 9.26
C GLU A 563 -20.17 12.86 10.29
N VAL A 564 -19.72 13.01 11.53
CA VAL A 564 -20.52 13.60 12.61
C VAL A 564 -19.64 14.57 13.40
N ASP A 565 -20.09 15.81 13.55
CA ASP A 565 -19.41 16.76 14.44
C ASP A 565 -19.75 16.45 15.89
N VAL A 566 -18.71 16.34 16.71
CA VAL A 566 -18.81 15.96 18.12
C VAL A 566 -18.01 16.95 18.96
N GLN A 567 -18.57 17.29 20.11
CA GLN A 567 -17.93 18.09 21.15
C GLN A 567 -18.08 17.38 22.49
N TRP A 568 -17.03 17.39 23.32
CA TRP A 568 -17.05 16.81 24.65
C TRP A 568 -16.11 17.55 25.59
N VAL A 569 -16.32 17.43 26.90
CA VAL A 569 -15.33 17.81 27.92
C VAL A 569 -14.40 16.63 28.15
N HIS A 570 -13.10 16.82 27.90
CA HIS A 570 -12.12 15.75 28.03
C HIS A 570 -11.67 15.54 29.49
N SER A 571 -10.84 14.52 29.74
CA SER A 571 -10.40 14.15 31.09
C SER A 571 -9.58 15.22 31.82
N ASP A 572 -9.05 16.21 31.08
CA ASP A 572 -8.38 17.40 31.62
C ASP A 572 -9.35 18.55 31.95
N GLY A 573 -10.66 18.35 31.76
CA GLY A 573 -11.71 19.33 31.96
C GLY A 573 -11.84 20.37 30.83
N GLN A 574 -11.05 20.25 29.75
CA GLN A 574 -11.13 21.18 28.62
C GLN A 574 -12.10 20.68 27.54
N PRO A 575 -12.87 21.58 26.91
CA PRO A 575 -13.71 21.21 25.77
C PRO A 575 -12.83 20.85 24.57
N ARG A 576 -13.19 19.78 23.87
CA ARG A 576 -12.58 19.35 22.61
C ARG A 576 -13.67 19.11 21.57
N SER A 577 -13.28 19.15 20.30
CA SER A 577 -14.18 18.90 19.18
C SER A 577 -13.48 18.12 18.08
N VAL A 578 -14.21 17.26 17.39
CA VAL A 578 -13.72 16.53 16.21
C VAL A 578 -14.84 16.35 15.20
N ASN A 579 -14.49 16.43 13.92
CA ASN A 579 -15.35 15.94 12.85
C ASN A 579 -15.09 14.42 12.71
N TYR A 580 -15.88 13.64 13.46
CA TYR A 580 -15.72 12.19 13.56
C TYR A 580 -16.00 11.52 12.22
N GLN A 581 -15.12 10.62 11.79
CA GLN A 581 -15.19 9.95 10.49
C GLN A 581 -15.70 8.52 10.63
N LEU A 582 -16.81 8.22 9.97
CA LEU A 582 -17.36 6.88 9.87
C LEU A 582 -16.81 6.22 8.59
N PRO A 583 -16.00 5.16 8.70
CA PRO A 583 -15.44 4.50 7.52
C PRO A 583 -16.56 3.85 6.71
N ASN A 584 -16.44 3.95 5.39
CA ASN A 584 -17.29 3.21 4.46
C ASN A 584 -16.87 1.72 4.40
N ALA A 585 -17.71 0.87 3.79
CA ALA A 585 -17.48 -0.58 3.77
C ALA A 585 -16.16 -0.99 3.09
N ASN A 586 -15.75 -0.29 2.03
CA ASN A 586 -14.45 -0.56 1.37
C ASN A 586 -13.28 -0.07 2.24
N GLN A 587 -13.43 1.06 2.94
CA GLN A 587 -12.43 1.57 3.88
C GLN A 587 -12.19 0.67 5.07
N CYS A 588 -13.15 -0.17 5.46
CA CYS A 588 -12.90 -1.19 6.47
C CYS A 588 -11.74 -2.10 6.08
N LEU A 589 -11.56 -2.39 4.78
CA LEU A 589 -10.46 -3.23 4.28
C LEU A 589 -9.09 -2.56 4.42
N ASN A 590 -9.02 -1.23 4.54
CA ASN A 590 -7.75 -0.52 4.72
C ASN A 590 -7.04 -0.96 6.01
N CYS A 591 -7.83 -1.28 7.05
CA CYS A 591 -7.32 -1.83 8.31
C CYS A 591 -7.48 -3.35 8.42
N HIS A 592 -8.58 -3.90 7.92
CA HIS A 592 -8.96 -5.31 8.15
C HIS A 592 -8.44 -6.28 7.10
N SER A 593 -7.78 -5.84 6.02
CA SER A 593 -7.24 -6.73 5.00
C SER A 593 -5.88 -7.32 5.41
N GLN A 594 -5.80 -8.65 5.48
CA GLN A 594 -4.57 -9.43 5.52
C GLN A 594 -4.58 -10.43 4.36
N ASP A 595 -3.61 -10.35 3.45
CA ASP A 595 -3.52 -11.24 2.27
C ASP A 595 -4.82 -11.29 1.46
N LYS A 596 -5.46 -10.12 1.26
CA LYS A 596 -6.77 -9.92 0.61
C LYS A 596 -7.99 -10.50 1.36
N ALA A 597 -7.81 -11.04 2.58
CA ALA A 597 -8.91 -11.51 3.42
C ALA A 597 -9.22 -10.52 4.55
N PHE A 598 -10.50 -10.35 4.88
CA PHE A 598 -10.90 -9.58 6.06
C PHE A 598 -10.59 -10.37 7.34
N VAL A 599 -9.92 -9.73 8.29
CA VAL A 599 -9.58 -10.31 9.60
C VAL A 599 -10.02 -9.34 10.72
N PRO A 600 -10.73 -9.82 11.77
CA PRO A 600 -11.01 -9.03 12.96
C PRO A 600 -9.75 -8.44 13.61
N ILE A 601 -9.88 -7.27 14.22
CA ILE A 601 -8.76 -6.61 14.93
C ILE A 601 -9.10 -6.53 16.41
N GLY A 602 -8.22 -7.06 17.26
CA GLY A 602 -8.31 -6.93 18.72
C GLY A 602 -8.53 -8.23 19.50
N PRO A 603 -9.45 -9.15 19.11
CA PRO A 603 -9.78 -10.38 19.86
C PRO A 603 -8.68 -11.47 19.83
N THR A 604 -7.44 -11.12 20.16
CA THR A 604 -6.35 -12.07 20.39
C THR A 604 -6.38 -12.55 21.83
N ALA A 605 -5.94 -13.79 22.09
CA ALA A 605 -5.94 -14.34 23.45
C ALA A 605 -5.20 -13.42 24.43
N ARG A 606 -4.02 -12.90 24.05
CA ARG A 606 -3.24 -11.99 24.90
C ARG A 606 -3.94 -10.68 25.22
N ASN A 607 -4.65 -10.09 24.25
CA ASN A 607 -5.31 -8.81 24.47
C ASN A 607 -6.63 -8.98 25.23
N LEU A 608 -7.22 -10.17 25.18
CA LEU A 608 -8.38 -10.58 25.98
C LEU A 608 -8.00 -11.10 27.38
N ASN A 609 -6.74 -11.34 27.69
CA ASN A 609 -6.36 -11.90 28.98
C ASN A 609 -6.36 -10.83 30.09
N ARG A 610 -7.55 -10.55 30.66
CA ARG A 610 -7.78 -9.59 31.75
C ARG A 610 -9.09 -9.89 32.49
N PRO A 611 -9.29 -9.37 33.72
CA PRO A 611 -10.61 -9.35 34.34
C PRO A 611 -11.54 -8.32 33.69
N LEU A 612 -12.86 -8.58 33.72
CA LEU A 612 -13.89 -7.65 33.23
C LEU A 612 -15.11 -7.56 34.17
N PRO A 613 -15.00 -6.87 35.33
CA PRO A 613 -16.10 -6.75 36.30
C PRO A 613 -17.39 -6.17 35.70
N ALA A 614 -17.29 -5.28 34.71
CA ALA A 614 -18.43 -4.67 34.03
C ALA A 614 -19.33 -5.67 33.28
N SER A 615 -18.85 -6.89 33.02
CA SER A 615 -19.66 -7.99 32.46
C SER A 615 -20.60 -8.63 33.47
N GLY A 616 -20.51 -8.27 34.76
CA GLY A 616 -21.19 -8.95 35.87
C GLY A 616 -20.36 -10.06 36.52
N HIS A 617 -19.18 -10.38 35.97
CA HIS A 617 -18.25 -11.37 36.49
C HIS A 617 -16.88 -10.75 36.76
N ALA A 618 -16.34 -10.92 37.97
CA ALA A 618 -15.05 -10.33 38.36
C ALA A 618 -13.82 -11.13 37.87
N GLU A 619 -14.05 -12.32 37.31
CA GLU A 619 -13.02 -13.23 36.82
C GLU A 619 -12.45 -12.81 35.44
N ASN A 620 -11.40 -13.49 35.01
CA ASN A 620 -10.78 -13.26 33.71
C ASN A 620 -11.75 -13.62 32.56
N GLN A 621 -11.87 -12.77 31.55
CA GLN A 621 -12.83 -12.99 30.45
C GLN A 621 -12.55 -14.26 29.64
N LEU A 622 -11.29 -14.68 29.44
CA LEU A 622 -11.00 -15.95 28.75
C LEU A 622 -11.46 -17.16 29.57
N GLN A 623 -11.21 -17.13 30.88
CA GLN A 623 -11.65 -18.17 31.81
C GLN A 623 -13.18 -18.22 31.87
N HIS A 624 -13.82 -17.05 31.90
CA HIS A 624 -15.27 -16.92 31.82
C HIS A 624 -15.81 -17.54 30.53
N PHE A 625 -15.24 -17.22 29.37
CA PHE A 625 -15.66 -17.81 28.08
C PHE A 625 -15.49 -19.33 28.08
N ALA A 626 -14.41 -19.87 28.65
CA ALA A 626 -14.22 -21.30 28.75
C ALA A 626 -15.25 -21.96 29.69
N ALA A 627 -15.49 -21.38 30.87
CA ALA A 627 -16.46 -21.87 31.86
C ALA A 627 -17.91 -21.81 31.34
N ALA A 628 -18.24 -20.79 30.54
CA ALA A 628 -19.52 -20.65 29.86
C ALA A 628 -19.67 -21.57 28.64
N GLY A 629 -18.64 -22.38 28.31
CA GLY A 629 -18.64 -23.26 27.15
C GLY A 629 -18.62 -22.51 25.82
N MET A 630 -18.10 -21.28 25.79
CA MET A 630 -17.96 -20.44 24.59
C MET A 630 -16.55 -20.48 23.98
N LEU A 631 -15.54 -20.92 24.74
CA LEU A 631 -14.16 -21.04 24.29
C LEU A 631 -13.63 -22.45 24.60
N ASP A 632 -13.10 -23.11 23.59
CA ASP A 632 -12.46 -24.42 23.70
C ASP A 632 -10.93 -24.31 23.53
N GLY A 633 -10.21 -25.26 24.10
CA GLY A 633 -8.75 -25.37 23.99
C GLY A 633 -7.93 -24.32 24.77
N LEU A 634 -8.55 -23.56 25.70
CA LEU A 634 -7.82 -22.62 26.55
C LEU A 634 -6.82 -23.39 27.45
N PRO A 635 -5.52 -23.02 27.46
CA PRO A 635 -4.54 -23.63 28.36
C PRO A 635 -4.91 -23.44 29.83
N ALA A 636 -4.57 -24.43 30.67
CA ALA A 636 -4.83 -24.34 32.10
C ALA A 636 -3.91 -23.33 32.81
N GLY A 637 -4.42 -22.68 33.86
CA GLY A 637 -3.68 -21.74 34.70
C GLY A 637 -3.34 -20.43 33.99
N ASP A 638 -2.20 -19.84 34.34
CA ASP A 638 -1.76 -18.51 33.87
C ASP A 638 -0.84 -18.59 32.64
N ALA A 639 -0.95 -19.66 31.85
CA ALA A 639 -0.06 -19.92 30.71
C ALA A 639 -0.28 -18.97 29.52
N VAL A 640 -1.42 -18.27 29.46
CA VAL A 640 -1.69 -17.27 28.43
C VAL A 640 -1.04 -15.96 28.86
N ALA A 641 -0.10 -15.43 28.06
CA ALA A 641 0.49 -14.12 28.34
C ALA A 641 -0.56 -13.01 28.18
N ALA A 642 -0.60 -12.04 29.10
CA ALA A 642 -1.40 -10.82 28.92
C ALA A 642 -0.62 -9.80 28.08
N LEU A 643 -1.30 -9.19 27.09
CA LEU A 643 -0.74 -8.05 26.39
C LEU A 643 -0.69 -6.87 27.37
N PRO A 644 0.46 -6.17 27.48
CA PRO A 644 0.55 -4.98 28.32
C PRO A 644 -0.46 -3.92 27.93
N ARG A 645 -0.91 -3.19 28.95
CA ARG A 645 -1.75 -2.02 28.82
C ARG A 645 -0.86 -0.81 28.59
N PHE A 646 -0.99 -0.16 27.43
CA PHE A 646 -0.10 0.96 27.09
C PHE A 646 -0.14 2.09 28.15
N ASP A 647 -1.32 2.29 28.76
CA ASP A 647 -1.66 3.32 29.73
C ASP A 647 -1.34 2.95 31.19
N ASP A 648 -0.95 1.70 31.49
CA ASP A 648 -0.64 1.24 32.84
C ASP A 648 0.86 0.89 32.97
N PRO A 649 1.67 1.73 33.64
CA PRO A 649 3.10 1.49 33.86
C PRO A 649 3.45 0.19 34.60
N HIS A 650 2.50 -0.41 35.32
CA HIS A 650 2.71 -1.66 36.05
C HIS A 650 2.45 -2.92 35.20
N SER A 651 1.85 -2.75 34.01
CA SER A 651 1.50 -3.86 33.12
C SER A 651 2.64 -4.37 32.25
N GLY A 652 3.78 -3.67 32.20
CA GLY A 652 4.96 -4.04 31.43
C GLY A 652 6.00 -2.92 31.34
N SER A 653 7.19 -3.26 30.86
CA SER A 653 8.24 -2.28 30.57
C SER A 653 7.80 -1.25 29.52
N ILE A 654 8.54 -0.14 29.42
CA ILE A 654 8.23 0.90 28.41
C ILE A 654 8.24 0.34 26.98
N ALA A 655 9.18 -0.55 26.67
CA ALA A 655 9.27 -1.19 25.36
C ALA A 655 8.07 -2.09 25.10
N GLU A 656 7.68 -2.92 26.07
CA GLU A 656 6.52 -3.80 25.94
C GLU A 656 5.21 -3.01 25.80
N ARG A 657 5.03 -1.92 26.55
CA ARG A 657 3.84 -1.05 26.43
C ARG A 657 3.77 -0.32 25.09
N ALA A 658 4.89 0.22 24.61
CA ALA A 658 4.95 0.86 23.29
C ALA A 658 4.69 -0.16 22.17
N ARG A 659 5.27 -1.37 22.27
CA ARG A 659 5.04 -2.45 21.30
C ARG A 659 3.61 -2.98 21.32
N ALA A 660 2.96 -3.04 22.48
CA ALA A 660 1.53 -3.37 22.58
C ALA A 660 0.67 -2.31 21.89
N TRP A 661 1.01 -1.03 22.07
CA TRP A 661 0.33 0.06 21.39
C TRP A 661 0.50 -0.01 19.87
N LEU A 662 1.72 -0.22 19.38
CA LEU A 662 2.03 -0.34 17.95
C LEU A 662 1.40 -1.60 17.32
N ASP A 663 1.37 -2.72 18.04
CA ASP A 663 0.71 -3.95 17.58
C ASP A 663 -0.78 -3.71 17.29
N VAL A 664 -1.48 -3.14 18.28
CA VAL A 664 -2.92 -2.90 18.18
C VAL A 664 -3.26 -1.79 17.17
N ASN A 665 -2.45 -0.71 17.12
CA ASN A 665 -2.77 0.48 16.34
C ASN A 665 -2.16 0.52 14.93
N CYS A 666 -1.11 -0.26 14.67
CA CYS A 666 -0.34 -0.13 13.44
C CYS A 666 -0.02 -1.47 12.75
N ALA A 667 0.15 -2.58 13.49
CA ALA A 667 0.62 -3.83 12.90
C ALA A 667 -0.37 -4.51 11.94
N HIS A 668 -1.67 -4.21 12.04
CA HIS A 668 -2.65 -4.69 11.06
C HIS A 668 -2.44 -4.08 9.67
N CYS A 669 -1.80 -2.91 9.56
CA CYS A 669 -1.36 -2.35 8.27
C CYS A 669 0.10 -2.71 7.99
N HIS A 670 0.95 -2.54 9.01
CA HIS A 670 2.39 -2.79 8.98
C HIS A 670 2.71 -4.23 9.41
N SER A 671 2.34 -5.17 8.54
CA SER A 671 2.68 -6.59 8.59
C SER A 671 2.95 -7.09 7.16
N PRO A 672 3.53 -8.30 6.98
CA PRO A 672 3.74 -8.86 5.65
C PRO A 672 2.47 -8.98 4.79
N GLY A 673 1.31 -9.24 5.41
CA GLY A 673 0.01 -9.38 4.72
C GLY A 673 -0.85 -8.11 4.72
N GLY A 674 -0.47 -7.07 5.47
CA GLY A 674 -1.25 -5.84 5.64
C GLY A 674 -1.21 -4.90 4.43
N THR A 675 -1.93 -3.79 4.51
CA THR A 675 -2.04 -2.79 3.42
C THR A 675 -0.82 -1.87 3.29
N ALA A 676 -0.02 -1.73 4.35
CA ALA A 676 1.25 -0.99 4.35
C ALA A 676 2.47 -1.88 4.11
N ARG A 677 2.28 -3.17 3.79
CA ARG A 677 3.35 -4.13 3.48
C ARG A 677 4.39 -3.68 2.44
N PRO A 678 4.08 -2.81 1.43
CA PRO A 678 5.11 -2.33 0.51
C PRO A 678 6.19 -1.48 1.18
N SER A 679 5.95 -0.94 2.39
CA SER A 679 6.96 -0.18 3.12
C SER A 679 8.04 -1.05 3.76
N GLY A 680 7.79 -2.36 3.91
CA GLY A 680 8.68 -3.30 4.59
C GLY A 680 8.68 -3.20 6.12
N LEU A 681 7.89 -2.29 6.72
CA LEU A 681 7.77 -2.14 8.17
C LEU A 681 6.83 -3.21 8.75
N ASP A 682 7.27 -3.92 9.78
CA ASP A 682 6.53 -4.97 10.48
C ASP A 682 6.48 -4.66 11.98
N LEU A 683 5.31 -4.24 12.46
CA LEU A 683 5.09 -3.77 13.83
C LEU A 683 4.41 -4.82 14.73
N ARG A 684 4.21 -6.04 14.23
CA ARG A 684 3.56 -7.11 15.00
C ARG A 684 4.30 -7.39 16.30
N TRP A 685 3.57 -7.81 17.32
CA TRP A 685 4.13 -8.12 18.65
C TRP A 685 5.27 -9.14 18.60
N ASP A 686 5.15 -10.15 17.75
CA ASP A 686 6.10 -11.26 17.62
C ASP A 686 7.33 -10.93 16.76
N GLN A 687 7.39 -9.75 16.13
CA GLN A 687 8.54 -9.34 15.35
C GLN A 687 9.73 -8.93 16.25
N THR A 688 10.87 -9.57 16.05
CA THR A 688 12.11 -9.36 16.83
C THR A 688 13.27 -8.80 16.00
N ASP A 689 13.17 -8.82 14.68
CA ASP A 689 14.14 -8.20 13.77
C ASP A 689 14.02 -6.67 13.82
N LEU A 690 15.05 -6.02 14.37
CA LEU A 690 15.08 -4.56 14.55
C LEU A 690 15.00 -3.81 13.21
N ALA A 691 15.53 -4.38 12.13
CA ALA A 691 15.46 -3.75 10.80
C ALA A 691 14.01 -3.66 10.32
N LYS A 692 13.27 -4.76 10.46
CA LYS A 692 11.84 -4.84 10.10
C LYS A 692 10.98 -3.99 11.03
N LEU A 693 11.40 -3.77 12.27
CA LEU A 693 10.75 -2.85 13.21
C LEU A 693 10.98 -1.37 12.89
N GLY A 694 11.86 -1.05 11.95
CA GLY A 694 12.13 0.32 11.52
C GLY A 694 13.45 0.90 12.05
N VAL A 695 14.22 0.17 12.85
CA VAL A 695 15.50 0.68 13.40
C VAL A 695 16.52 0.84 12.26
N TRP A 696 16.94 2.08 12.01
CA TRP A 696 17.81 2.47 10.89
C TRP A 696 17.27 2.06 9.51
N LYS A 697 15.96 1.84 9.41
CA LYS A 697 15.33 1.50 8.15
C LYS A 697 14.99 2.78 7.38
N ASN A 698 15.47 2.89 6.14
CA ASN A 698 15.11 4.02 5.28
C ASN A 698 13.62 3.96 4.88
N PRO A 699 12.96 5.12 4.68
CA PRO A 699 11.65 5.16 4.08
C PRO A 699 11.74 4.76 2.60
N VAL A 700 10.75 4.03 2.12
CA VAL A 700 10.66 3.63 0.69
C VAL A 700 9.55 4.38 -0.03
N ALA A 701 8.39 4.53 0.60
CA ALA A 701 7.23 5.20 0.02
C ALA A 701 6.58 6.19 1.01
N ALA A 702 7.40 7.03 1.65
CA ALA A 702 6.92 7.98 2.65
C ALA A 702 6.59 9.36 2.05
N GLY A 703 7.24 9.78 0.95
CA GLY A 703 7.12 11.14 0.44
C GLY A 703 7.41 12.18 1.52
N HIS A 704 6.63 13.25 1.59
CA HIS A 704 6.67 14.22 2.71
C HIS A 704 6.26 13.62 4.08
N GLY A 705 5.72 12.40 4.11
CA GLY A 705 5.43 11.65 5.33
C GLY A 705 6.66 11.32 6.16
N SER A 706 7.88 11.45 5.61
CA SER A 706 9.12 11.42 6.40
C SER A 706 9.38 12.69 7.20
N GLY A 707 8.83 13.84 6.77
CA GLY A 707 9.10 15.15 7.38
C GLY A 707 10.59 15.48 7.43
N GLY A 708 11.34 15.18 6.36
CA GLY A 708 12.78 15.36 6.25
C GLY A 708 13.65 14.34 7.00
N ARG A 709 13.06 13.34 7.66
CA ARG A 709 13.80 12.35 8.46
C ARG A 709 14.27 11.17 7.62
N LEU A 710 15.44 10.63 7.95
CA LEU A 710 16.10 9.59 7.16
C LEU A 710 15.67 8.16 7.52
N TYR A 711 15.15 7.93 8.73
CA TYR A 711 14.90 6.58 9.25
C TYR A 711 13.57 6.45 9.98
N ASP A 712 12.93 5.28 9.85
CA ASP A 712 11.68 4.95 10.53
C ASP A 712 11.81 5.11 12.06
N ILE A 713 12.89 4.56 12.63
CA ILE A 713 13.30 4.72 14.04
C ILE A 713 14.81 5.01 14.12
N VAL A 714 15.16 6.07 14.85
CA VAL A 714 16.53 6.42 15.26
C VAL A 714 16.67 6.16 16.77
N PRO A 715 17.36 5.08 17.20
CA PRO A 715 17.53 4.75 18.61
C PRO A 715 18.07 5.92 19.45
N GLY A 716 17.42 6.20 20.58
CA GLY A 716 17.76 7.31 21.48
C GLY A 716 17.34 8.69 20.99
N ARG A 717 16.82 8.84 19.76
CA ARG A 717 16.51 10.13 19.13
C ARG A 717 15.09 10.14 18.55
N PRO A 718 14.06 10.24 19.41
CA PRO A 718 12.65 10.21 18.99
C PRO A 718 12.31 11.30 17.96
N ASP A 719 12.83 12.52 18.12
CA ASP A 719 12.50 13.64 17.22
C ASP A 719 13.08 13.48 15.80
N GLU A 720 14.09 12.61 15.63
CA GLU A 720 14.66 12.25 14.32
C GLU A 720 13.96 11.03 13.67
N SER A 721 12.97 10.43 14.34
CA SER A 721 12.31 9.19 13.89
C SER A 721 11.02 9.48 13.12
N ILE A 722 10.88 8.92 11.91
CA ILE A 722 9.67 9.08 11.07
C ILE A 722 8.43 8.55 11.79
N LEU A 723 8.56 7.41 12.48
CA LEU A 723 7.43 6.78 13.18
C LEU A 723 6.73 7.79 14.09
N LEU A 724 7.47 8.48 14.94
CA LEU A 724 6.90 9.43 15.90
C LEU A 724 6.30 10.67 15.21
N TYR A 725 6.99 11.21 14.20
CA TYR A 725 6.47 12.32 13.40
C TYR A 725 5.09 12.04 12.79
N ARG A 726 4.88 10.82 12.28
CA ARG A 726 3.58 10.44 11.69
C ARG A 726 2.49 10.20 12.73
N LEU A 727 2.87 9.74 13.93
CA LEU A 727 1.94 9.61 15.05
C LEU A 727 1.50 10.99 15.59
N GLU A 728 2.36 11.99 15.51
CA GLU A 728 2.12 13.36 16.01
C GLU A 728 1.49 14.30 14.96
N SER A 729 1.31 13.86 13.72
CA SER A 729 0.69 14.65 12.66
C SER A 729 -0.83 14.46 12.57
N GLU A 730 -1.54 15.53 12.19
CA GLU A 730 -2.97 15.54 11.83
C GLU A 730 -3.17 15.79 10.32
N ASP A 731 -2.10 16.05 9.57
CA ASP A 731 -2.18 16.19 8.12
C ASP A 731 -2.58 14.84 7.50
N PRO A 732 -3.69 14.74 6.73
CA PRO A 732 -4.19 13.48 6.18
C PRO A 732 -3.17 12.71 5.33
N SER A 733 -2.19 13.41 4.77
CA SER A 733 -1.16 12.83 3.92
C SER A 733 0.06 12.30 4.70
N ILE A 734 0.20 12.71 5.97
CA ILE A 734 1.31 12.33 6.86
C ILE A 734 0.83 11.41 8.00
N ALA A 735 -0.33 11.70 8.57
CA ALA A 735 -0.87 11.07 9.77
C ALA A 735 -1.00 9.55 9.63
N MET A 736 -0.63 8.83 10.69
CA MET A 736 -0.83 7.39 10.80
C MET A 736 -1.59 7.02 12.08
N PRO A 737 -2.63 6.16 12.02
CA PRO A 737 -3.29 5.67 10.80
C PRO A 737 -3.92 6.79 9.97
N ASN A 738 -3.99 6.62 8.65
CA ASN A 738 -4.55 7.59 7.69
C ASN A 738 -6.08 7.51 7.54
N VAL A 739 -6.71 6.54 8.21
CA VAL A 739 -8.16 6.29 8.24
C VAL A 739 -8.60 6.06 9.68
N GLY A 740 -9.76 6.58 10.06
CA GLY A 740 -10.33 6.38 11.40
C GLY A 740 -9.67 7.19 12.52
N ARG A 741 -8.85 8.19 12.16
CA ARG A 741 -8.19 9.13 13.06
C ARG A 741 -8.17 10.54 12.47
N ARG A 742 -8.41 11.54 13.31
CA ARG A 742 -8.32 12.99 13.08
C ARG A 742 -7.46 13.71 14.11
N LEU A 743 -7.36 13.16 15.33
CA LEU A 743 -6.65 13.78 16.44
C LEU A 743 -5.39 13.01 16.78
N VAL A 744 -4.40 13.70 17.33
CA VAL A 744 -3.23 13.05 17.95
C VAL A 744 -3.63 12.28 19.21
N HIS A 745 -3.21 11.02 19.30
CA HIS A 745 -3.26 10.26 20.55
C HIS A 745 -2.01 10.57 21.38
N SER A 746 -2.08 11.63 22.18
CA SER A 746 -0.92 12.16 22.92
C SER A 746 -0.25 11.11 23.81
N GLU A 747 -1.04 10.29 24.50
CA GLU A 747 -0.55 9.26 25.42
C GLU A 747 0.15 8.10 24.67
N GLY A 748 -0.40 7.70 23.51
CA GLY A 748 0.21 6.70 22.64
C GLY A 748 1.49 7.21 21.96
N ALA A 749 1.52 8.48 21.55
CA ALA A 749 2.73 9.11 21.04
C ALA A 749 3.82 9.17 22.11
N GLU A 750 3.47 9.55 23.35
CA GLU A 750 4.41 9.65 24.46
C GLU A 750 5.01 8.28 24.85
N VAL A 751 4.22 7.21 24.91
CA VAL A 751 4.77 5.88 25.23
C VAL A 751 5.76 5.40 24.15
N VAL A 752 5.50 5.70 22.87
CA VAL A 752 6.40 5.39 21.75
C VAL A 752 7.64 6.27 21.79
N ARG A 753 7.49 7.58 22.07
CA ARG A 753 8.58 8.54 22.25
C ARG A 753 9.54 8.09 23.34
N SER A 754 9.00 7.76 24.52
CA SER A 754 9.74 7.26 25.67
C SER A 754 10.45 5.93 25.36
N TRP A 755 9.83 5.03 24.59
CA TRP A 755 10.47 3.80 24.14
C TRP A 755 11.67 4.06 23.22
N ILE A 756 11.52 4.92 22.20
CA ILE A 756 12.61 5.27 21.29
C ILE A 756 13.76 5.94 22.05
N ALA A 757 13.45 6.87 22.97
CA ALA A 757 14.45 7.53 23.81
C ALA A 757 15.23 6.55 24.71
N ALA A 758 14.58 5.49 25.19
CA ALA A 758 15.21 4.46 26.02
C ALA A 758 16.00 3.41 25.22
N MET A 759 15.91 3.40 23.88
CA MET A 759 16.71 2.48 23.06
C MET A 759 18.19 2.82 23.17
N PRO A 760 19.08 1.81 23.24
CA PRO A 760 20.51 2.06 23.18
C PRO A 760 20.84 2.70 21.83
N ALA A 761 21.44 3.90 21.86
CA ALA A 761 22.05 4.46 20.66
C ALA A 761 23.10 3.44 20.16
N ALA A 762 22.93 2.95 18.94
CA ALA A 762 23.94 2.08 18.33
C ALA A 762 25.27 2.86 18.30
N GLN A 763 26.33 2.26 18.88
CA GLN A 763 27.69 2.78 18.80
C GLN A 763 28.17 2.85 17.35
#